data_AF-A0AAN9UB17-F1
#
_entry.id   AF-A0AAN9UB17-F1
#
_cell.length_a   1.000
_cell.length_b   1.000
_cell.length_c   1.000
_cell.angle_alpha   90.00
_cell.angle_beta   90.00
_cell.angle_gamma   90.00
#
_symmetry.space_group_name_H-M   'P 1'
#
loop_
_entity.id
_entity.type
_entity.pdbx_description
1 polymer ?
#
loop_
_entity_poly.entity_id
_entity_poly.type
_entity_poly.pdbx_seq_one_letter_code
_entity_poly.pdbx_strand_id
1 'polypeptide(L)'
;MAPSSYLLKFKSTIQISSDYSVRPAGLTWRSNTVFILSTVAVGLFTDLFLYGLIVPILPYMLQDRVGLPHDKVQSHVDGLLAAYAGASLLSSPIAGLVADRTSTRQAPFLFGLAALMLATVLLFLGSNIPVLVVARLLQGISAAFVWTIGMAMCLETVGPENLGKTIGSIFSFISVGNLVAPLLGGVLYEKTGYAGVFGISVAVLAVDFIMRLLVIEEKVAKRYDAAGSHNVSDPETDPDRAQDGEPALAADHQGEEQPLLGKREDESFKLSKDQPALARKITILPCLANPRLVSAFLVGFIQAVLLGNFDATIPTTAQELFGFDSLKAGLLFLPLGAIDMVVGPIGGWFVDRYGVKPGAVLGYTYLVPVLILLRLPHQGGRDQVFLYGGLLALCGVGLAFIGAPSLVEAGTVVQKYYEANPDFFGEQGPYAQLYGLNSMVFSLGLTVGPVLAGGLKQHLGYGNMNLVLAAISLATAVLCFLWLGGKPIAPLTVVIIAHGPGALWAGAITPFTTSTVVNLGSIAVPQYTEATADVWDSEFYLEGSDVWNYVQNCTAVRGDVTSVSNCPVPNYQAVLLDSARGASSSGGLRNHSKPNSPIWTYEGQSYGVGSSQGLVAVQDIPQDYKLLSYAYNETGYLAGVECERNTSSALSFKFSKNVDNVDIWEV
;
A
#
# COMPACT_ATOMS: atom_id res chain seq x y z
N MET A 1 -9.25 -42.41 47.10
CA MET A 1 -9.61 -42.91 45.76
C MET A 1 -8.58 -42.36 44.78
N ALA A 2 -7.69 -43.19 44.25
CA ALA A 2 -6.82 -42.78 43.14
C ALA A 2 -7.69 -42.44 41.92
N PRO A 3 -7.42 -41.36 41.16
CA PRO A 3 -8.14 -41.11 39.92
C PRO A 3 -7.94 -42.29 38.97
N SER A 4 -8.97 -42.72 38.24
CA SER A 4 -8.78 -43.79 37.25
C SER A 4 -7.71 -43.35 36.22
N SER A 5 -6.83 -44.27 35.80
CA SER A 5 -5.74 -43.95 34.86
C SER A 5 -6.24 -43.31 33.57
N TYR A 6 -7.48 -43.61 33.17
CA TYR A 6 -8.19 -42.99 32.05
C TYR A 6 -8.51 -41.51 32.30
N LEU A 7 -8.96 -41.13 33.51
CA LEU A 7 -9.20 -39.73 33.88
C LEU A 7 -7.90 -38.93 33.91
N LEU A 8 -6.81 -39.54 34.40
CA LEU A 8 -5.47 -38.94 34.39
C LEU A 8 -4.92 -38.78 32.96
N LYS A 9 -5.09 -39.79 32.11
CA LYS A 9 -4.71 -39.74 30.69
C LYS A 9 -5.55 -38.72 29.90
N PHE A 10 -6.83 -38.57 30.21
CA PHE A 10 -7.69 -37.55 29.62
C PHE A 10 -7.28 -36.13 30.06
N LYS A 11 -7.06 -35.92 31.37
CA LYS A 11 -6.61 -34.64 31.93
C LYS A 11 -5.22 -34.22 31.43
N SER A 12 -4.29 -35.16 31.27
CA SER A 12 -2.99 -34.89 30.64
C SER A 12 -3.13 -34.62 29.15
N THR A 13 -4.02 -35.33 28.44
CA THR A 13 -4.26 -35.10 27.00
C THR A 13 -4.86 -33.73 26.68
N ILE A 14 -5.59 -33.12 27.61
CA ILE A 14 -6.11 -31.74 27.52
C ILE A 14 -5.18 -30.74 28.25
N GLN A 15 -4.01 -31.19 28.72
CA GLN A 15 -2.99 -30.35 29.37
C GLN A 15 -3.47 -29.63 30.64
N ILE A 16 -4.45 -30.20 31.35
CA ILE A 16 -5.00 -29.68 32.62
C ILE A 16 -4.22 -30.24 33.82
N SER A 17 -3.57 -31.40 33.67
CA SER A 17 -2.81 -32.04 34.74
C SER A 17 -1.37 -31.52 34.80
N SER A 18 -0.92 -31.14 36.00
CA SER A 18 0.49 -30.85 36.31
C SER A 18 1.32 -32.11 36.56
N ASP A 19 0.73 -33.30 36.36
CA ASP A 19 1.40 -34.58 36.50
C ASP A 19 1.99 -35.01 35.14
N TYR A 20 3.32 -35.04 35.06
CA TYR A 20 4.07 -35.37 33.85
C TYR A 20 4.40 -36.88 33.74
N SER A 21 3.95 -37.70 34.69
CA SER A 21 4.20 -39.15 34.68
C SER A 21 3.45 -39.90 33.57
N VAL A 22 2.32 -39.36 33.11
CA VAL A 22 1.47 -39.98 32.08
C VAL A 22 1.56 -39.18 30.78
N ARG A 23 2.07 -39.82 29.72
CA ARG A 23 2.18 -39.20 28.40
C ARG A 23 0.79 -38.89 27.81
N PRO A 24 0.56 -37.66 27.32
CA PRO A 24 -0.69 -37.29 26.66
C PRO A 24 -0.84 -38.01 25.32
N ALA A 25 -2.08 -38.24 24.89
CA ALA A 25 -2.33 -38.88 23.61
C ALA A 25 -1.81 -38.00 22.45
N GLY A 26 -1.04 -38.61 21.54
CA GLY A 26 -0.53 -37.93 20.35
C GLY A 26 0.64 -36.96 20.61
N LEU A 27 1.37 -37.11 21.71
CA LEU A 27 2.50 -36.24 22.07
C LEU A 27 3.47 -36.00 20.89
N THR A 28 3.84 -37.04 20.15
CA THR A 28 4.84 -36.98 19.07
C THR A 28 4.43 -36.11 17.89
N TRP A 29 3.16 -36.12 17.48
CA TRP A 29 2.70 -35.28 16.36
C TRP A 29 2.26 -33.88 16.83
N ARG A 30 1.70 -33.77 18.04
CA ARG A 30 1.24 -32.50 18.63
C ARG A 30 2.37 -31.57 19.06
N SER A 31 3.57 -32.12 19.31
CA SER A 31 4.79 -31.37 19.62
C SER A 31 5.75 -31.25 18.43
N ASN A 32 5.33 -31.70 17.24
CA ASN A 32 6.12 -31.54 16.02
C ASN A 32 6.22 -30.06 15.65
N THR A 33 7.44 -29.60 15.36
CA THR A 33 7.76 -28.25 14.89
C THR A 33 6.80 -27.75 13.80
N VAL A 34 6.51 -28.56 12.78
CA VAL A 34 5.60 -28.16 11.68
C VAL A 34 4.19 -27.88 12.19
N PHE A 35 3.69 -28.69 13.13
CA PHE A 35 2.35 -28.51 13.69
C PHE A 35 2.27 -27.27 14.58
N ILE A 36 3.29 -27.01 15.41
CA ILE A 36 3.39 -25.81 16.23
C ILE A 36 3.40 -24.57 15.34
N LEU A 37 4.28 -24.53 14.33
CA LEU A 37 4.40 -23.40 13.41
C LEU A 37 3.13 -23.19 12.58
N SER A 38 2.48 -24.27 12.12
CA SER A 38 1.19 -24.19 11.42
C SER A 38 0.09 -23.65 12.32
N THR A 39 0.08 -24.03 13.60
CA THR A 39 -0.89 -23.52 14.58
C THR A 39 -0.70 -22.02 14.84
N VAL A 40 0.56 -21.56 14.92
CA VAL A 40 0.85 -20.11 15.01
C VAL A 40 0.40 -19.40 13.73
N ALA A 41 0.72 -19.95 12.55
CA ALA A 41 0.35 -19.37 11.27
C ALA A 41 -1.18 -19.24 11.10
N VAL A 42 -1.93 -20.28 11.44
CA VAL A 42 -3.40 -20.26 11.44
C VAL A 42 -3.95 -19.28 12.46
N GLY A 43 -3.32 -19.15 13.62
CA GLY A 43 -3.76 -18.18 14.63
C GLY A 43 -3.60 -16.72 14.18
N LEU A 44 -2.45 -16.39 13.59
CA LEU A 44 -2.18 -15.06 13.03
C LEU A 44 -3.05 -14.78 11.80
N PHE A 45 -3.25 -15.80 10.94
CA PHE A 45 -4.17 -15.73 9.81
C PHE A 45 -5.59 -15.43 10.27
N THR A 46 -6.07 -16.13 11.30
CA THR A 46 -7.45 -15.97 11.80
C THR A 46 -7.70 -14.55 12.29
N ASP A 47 -6.74 -13.95 13.01
CA ASP A 47 -6.84 -12.56 13.48
C ASP A 47 -6.95 -11.56 12.31
N LEU A 48 -5.99 -11.60 11.38
CA LEU A 48 -5.95 -10.71 10.20
C LEU A 48 -7.14 -10.94 9.26
N PHE A 49 -7.51 -12.19 9.03
CA PHE A 49 -8.61 -12.55 8.13
C PHE A 49 -9.95 -12.05 8.68
N LEU A 50 -10.23 -12.25 9.98
CA LEU A 50 -11.43 -11.71 10.61
C LEU A 50 -11.41 -10.17 10.65
N TYR A 51 -10.26 -9.56 10.91
CA TYR A 51 -10.12 -8.10 10.82
C TYR A 51 -10.51 -7.59 9.42
N GLY A 52 -9.89 -8.14 8.36
CA GLY A 52 -10.12 -7.76 6.97
C GLY A 52 -11.52 -8.04 6.46
N LEU A 53 -12.20 -9.09 6.95
CA LEU A 53 -13.62 -9.35 6.64
C LEU A 53 -14.52 -8.19 7.10
N ILE A 54 -14.20 -7.58 8.24
CA ILE A 54 -15.06 -6.59 8.88
C ILE A 54 -14.81 -5.16 8.36
N VAL A 55 -13.58 -4.84 7.93
CA VAL A 55 -13.20 -3.48 7.46
C VAL A 55 -14.14 -2.92 6.37
N PRO A 56 -14.38 -3.60 5.23
CA PRO A 56 -15.21 -3.03 4.17
C PRO A 56 -16.71 -2.99 4.52
N ILE A 57 -17.17 -3.85 5.44
CA ILE A 57 -18.58 -3.92 5.84
C ILE A 57 -18.95 -2.92 6.93
N LEU A 58 -17.96 -2.39 7.68
CA LEU A 58 -18.17 -1.46 8.80
C LEU A 58 -19.11 -0.29 8.48
N PRO A 59 -18.88 0.52 7.42
CA PRO A 59 -19.74 1.67 7.15
C PRO A 59 -21.19 1.27 6.83
N TYR A 60 -21.38 0.17 6.10
CA TYR A 60 -22.70 -0.37 5.76
C TYR A 60 -23.40 -0.93 6.99
N MET A 61 -22.67 -1.62 7.86
CA MET A 61 -23.19 -2.13 9.12
C MET A 61 -23.68 -1.00 10.04
N LEU A 62 -22.95 0.11 10.08
CA LEU A 62 -23.34 1.29 10.87
C LEU A 62 -24.58 1.99 10.31
N GLN A 63 -24.78 1.97 8.99
CA GLN A 63 -25.96 2.55 8.35
C GLN A 63 -27.18 1.61 8.45
N ASP A 64 -27.04 0.38 7.94
CA ASP A 64 -28.15 -0.56 7.77
C ASP A 64 -28.71 -1.05 9.12
N ARG A 65 -27.82 -1.32 10.09
CA ARG A 65 -28.21 -1.94 11.37
C ARG A 65 -28.36 -0.93 12.49
N VAL A 66 -27.44 0.03 12.61
CA VAL A 66 -27.47 1.04 13.69
C VAL A 66 -28.34 2.25 13.30
N GLY A 67 -28.58 2.47 12.01
CA GLY A 67 -29.37 3.60 11.53
C GLY A 67 -28.64 4.94 11.62
N LEU A 68 -27.30 4.94 11.56
CA LEU A 68 -26.54 6.18 11.62
C LEU A 68 -26.69 7.00 10.35
N PRO A 69 -26.83 8.33 10.46
CA PRO A 69 -26.84 9.22 9.30
C PRO A 69 -25.44 9.27 8.65
N HIS A 70 -25.40 9.45 7.32
CA HIS A 70 -24.19 9.33 6.51
C HIS A 70 -23.02 10.23 6.98
N ASP A 71 -23.32 11.41 7.53
CA ASP A 71 -22.34 12.38 8.04
C ASP A 71 -21.53 11.86 9.24
N LYS A 72 -22.10 10.94 10.03
CA LYS A 72 -21.47 10.40 11.24
C LYS A 72 -20.77 9.06 11.03
N VAL A 73 -20.97 8.43 9.87
CA VAL A 73 -20.47 7.08 9.60
C VAL A 73 -18.96 7.04 9.64
N GLN A 74 -18.28 8.00 8.98
CA GLN A 74 -16.81 8.09 8.98
C GLN A 74 -16.24 8.09 10.41
N SER A 75 -16.65 9.06 11.25
CA SER A 75 -16.13 9.20 12.61
C SER A 75 -16.32 7.94 13.47
N HIS A 76 -17.44 7.22 13.28
CA HIS A 76 -17.67 5.95 13.98
C HIS A 76 -16.84 4.78 13.41
N VAL A 77 -16.61 4.72 12.09
CA VAL A 77 -15.66 3.77 11.48
C VAL A 77 -14.27 3.99 12.07
N ASP A 78 -13.81 5.25 12.09
CA ASP A 78 -12.49 5.62 12.61
C ASP A 78 -12.34 5.23 14.08
N GLY A 79 -13.35 5.56 14.89
CA GLY A 79 -13.38 5.23 16.31
C GLY A 79 -13.37 3.73 16.58
N LEU A 80 -14.06 2.92 15.75
CA LEU A 80 -14.07 1.46 15.88
C LEU A 80 -12.73 0.82 15.48
N LEU A 81 -12.10 1.30 14.41
CA LEU A 81 -10.76 0.84 14.01
C LEU A 81 -9.71 1.24 15.05
N ALA A 82 -9.80 2.48 15.57
CA ALA A 82 -8.93 2.96 16.64
C ALA A 82 -9.15 2.20 17.96
N ALA A 83 -10.38 1.81 18.29
CA ALA A 83 -10.65 0.99 19.48
C ALA A 83 -9.96 -0.38 19.42
N TYR A 84 -9.99 -1.04 18.26
CA TYR A 84 -9.24 -2.29 18.04
C TYR A 84 -7.74 -2.09 18.23
N ALA A 85 -7.15 -1.14 17.52
CA ALA A 85 -5.71 -0.91 17.57
C ALA A 85 -5.24 -0.41 18.95
N GLY A 86 -6.03 0.45 19.59
CA GLY A 86 -5.75 0.99 20.92
C GLY A 86 -5.81 -0.07 22.02
N ALA A 87 -6.77 -1.00 21.94
CA ALA A 87 -6.78 -2.15 22.84
C ALA A 87 -5.57 -3.07 22.63
N SER A 88 -5.16 -3.31 21.39
CA SER A 88 -3.94 -4.07 21.08
C SER A 88 -2.68 -3.38 21.64
N LEU A 89 -2.57 -2.06 21.44
CA LEU A 89 -1.49 -1.23 21.98
C LEU A 89 -1.36 -1.37 23.50
N LEU A 90 -2.47 -1.20 24.24
CA LEU A 90 -2.47 -1.25 25.70
C LEU A 90 -2.25 -2.67 26.24
N SER A 91 -2.69 -3.70 25.50
CA SER A 91 -2.59 -5.09 25.93
C SER A 91 -1.26 -5.74 25.58
N SER A 92 -0.49 -5.21 24.61
CA SER A 92 0.77 -5.81 24.15
C SER A 92 1.83 -5.98 25.27
N PRO A 93 2.09 -4.96 26.13
CA PRO A 93 3.01 -5.15 27.26
C PRO A 93 2.51 -6.20 28.27
N ILE A 94 1.20 -6.24 28.50
CA ILE A 94 0.58 -7.21 29.41
C ILE A 94 0.74 -8.62 28.86
N ALA A 95 0.48 -8.82 27.56
CA ALA A 95 0.67 -10.09 26.88
C ALA A 95 2.11 -10.57 26.98
N GLY A 96 3.10 -9.69 26.81
CA GLY A 96 4.52 -10.02 27.00
C GLY A 96 4.86 -10.47 28.43
N LEU A 97 4.39 -9.72 29.44
CA LEU A 97 4.60 -10.11 30.84
C LEU A 97 3.95 -11.45 31.20
N VAL A 98 2.78 -11.75 30.61
CA VAL A 98 2.11 -13.04 30.78
C VAL A 98 2.88 -14.15 30.05
N ALA A 99 3.39 -13.88 28.84
CA ALA A 99 4.21 -14.82 28.07
C ALA A 99 5.46 -15.27 28.85
N ASP A 100 6.10 -14.35 29.56
CA ASP A 100 7.34 -14.60 30.30
C ASP A 100 7.10 -15.32 31.64
N ARG A 101 5.99 -15.02 32.31
CA ARG A 101 5.68 -15.59 33.64
C ARG A 101 4.98 -16.94 33.59
N THR A 102 4.25 -17.22 32.52
CA THR A 102 3.44 -18.44 32.44
C THR A 102 4.32 -19.61 32.03
N SER A 103 4.17 -20.74 32.72
CA SER A 103 4.97 -21.95 32.46
C SER A 103 4.56 -22.69 31.17
N THR A 104 3.39 -22.36 30.62
CA THR A 104 2.86 -22.81 29.34
C THR A 104 2.33 -21.60 28.55
N ARG A 105 2.69 -21.52 27.27
CA ARG A 105 2.24 -20.49 26.33
C ARG A 105 0.91 -20.83 25.66
N GLN A 106 0.49 -22.10 25.67
CA GLN A 106 -0.80 -22.52 25.14
C GLN A 106 -1.98 -21.80 25.82
N ALA A 107 -1.97 -21.67 27.15
CA ALA A 107 -3.05 -21.06 27.92
C ALA A 107 -3.31 -19.58 27.54
N PRO A 108 -2.30 -18.68 27.53
CA PRO A 108 -2.51 -17.31 27.06
C PRO A 108 -2.85 -17.25 25.56
N PHE A 109 -2.38 -18.20 24.75
CA PHE A 109 -2.75 -18.28 23.34
C PHE A 109 -4.23 -18.64 23.11
N LEU A 110 -4.79 -19.53 23.94
CA LEU A 110 -6.21 -19.86 23.99
C LEU A 110 -7.06 -18.74 24.60
N PHE A 111 -6.53 -17.99 25.57
CA PHE A 111 -7.20 -16.80 26.12
C PHE A 111 -7.42 -15.74 25.04
N GLY A 112 -6.39 -15.46 24.23
CA GLY A 112 -6.53 -14.57 23.07
C GLY A 112 -7.62 -15.04 22.12
N LEU A 113 -7.66 -16.34 21.81
CA LEU A 113 -8.72 -16.91 20.97
C LEU A 113 -10.12 -16.79 21.60
N ALA A 114 -10.26 -17.01 22.91
CA ALA A 114 -11.53 -16.84 23.61
C ALA A 114 -12.04 -15.39 23.52
N ALA A 115 -11.16 -14.41 23.66
CA ALA A 115 -11.49 -13.00 23.45
C ALA A 115 -11.94 -12.73 22.01
N LEU A 116 -11.29 -13.33 21.01
CA LEU A 116 -11.68 -13.20 19.59
C LEU A 116 -13.04 -13.84 19.29
N MET A 117 -13.30 -15.03 19.85
CA MET A 117 -14.60 -15.69 19.71
C MET A 117 -15.72 -14.83 20.33
N LEU A 118 -15.50 -14.30 21.53
CA LEU A 118 -16.46 -13.40 22.17
C LEU A 118 -16.67 -12.11 21.36
N ALA A 119 -15.59 -11.50 20.87
CA ALA A 119 -15.66 -10.33 19.98
C ALA A 119 -16.49 -10.61 18.72
N THR A 120 -16.29 -11.78 18.10
CA THR A 120 -17.01 -12.20 16.89
C THR A 120 -18.51 -12.36 17.15
N VAL A 121 -18.89 -12.95 18.29
CA VAL A 121 -20.29 -13.07 18.72
C VAL A 121 -20.91 -11.69 18.97
N LEU A 122 -20.18 -10.80 19.66
CA LEU A 122 -20.67 -9.44 19.94
C LEU A 122 -20.80 -8.59 18.67
N LEU A 123 -19.91 -8.73 17.69
CA LEU A 123 -20.04 -8.08 16.39
C LEU A 123 -21.23 -8.62 15.61
N PHE A 124 -21.47 -9.93 15.65
CA PHE A 124 -22.62 -10.55 15.00
C PHE A 124 -23.94 -10.05 15.58
N LEU A 125 -24.06 -9.99 16.91
CA LEU A 125 -25.28 -9.59 17.63
C LEU A 125 -25.41 -8.08 17.86
N GLY A 126 -24.31 -7.33 17.71
CA GLY A 126 -24.23 -5.93 18.10
C GLY A 126 -25.11 -5.03 17.24
N SER A 127 -26.09 -4.40 17.87
CA SER A 127 -27.07 -3.50 17.25
C SER A 127 -26.89 -2.02 17.64
N ASN A 128 -25.88 -1.71 18.45
CA ASN A 128 -25.59 -0.35 18.90
C ASN A 128 -24.07 -0.12 19.04
N ILE A 129 -23.66 1.15 18.98
CA ILE A 129 -22.23 1.53 18.97
C ILE A 129 -21.46 1.02 20.19
N PRO A 130 -21.96 1.11 21.44
CA PRO A 130 -21.21 0.63 22.60
C PRO A 130 -20.86 -0.86 22.52
N VAL A 131 -21.78 -1.71 22.05
CA VAL A 131 -21.49 -3.15 21.88
C VAL A 131 -20.41 -3.37 20.83
N LEU A 132 -20.45 -2.63 19.71
CA LEU A 132 -19.42 -2.71 18.67
C LEU A 132 -18.05 -2.25 19.17
N VAL A 133 -18.00 -1.20 20.00
CA VAL A 133 -16.76 -0.74 20.63
C VAL A 133 -16.20 -1.81 21.55
N VAL A 134 -17.01 -2.40 22.44
CA VAL A 134 -16.58 -3.50 23.32
C VAL A 134 -16.06 -4.68 22.52
N ALA A 135 -16.75 -5.03 21.42
CA ALA A 135 -16.32 -6.11 20.55
C ALA A 135 -14.96 -5.82 19.89
N ARG A 136 -14.74 -4.58 19.43
CA ARG A 136 -13.44 -4.15 18.87
C ARG A 136 -12.33 -4.13 19.91
N LEU A 137 -12.61 -3.70 21.14
CA LEU A 137 -11.65 -3.76 22.24
C LEU A 137 -11.23 -5.21 22.54
N LEU A 138 -12.19 -6.14 22.61
CA LEU A 138 -11.89 -7.57 22.80
C LEU A 138 -11.10 -8.17 21.65
N GLN A 139 -11.41 -7.78 20.42
CA GLN A 139 -10.64 -8.19 19.24
C GLN A 139 -9.19 -7.67 19.31
N GLY A 140 -8.98 -6.42 19.75
CA GLY A 140 -7.65 -5.86 19.93
C GLY A 140 -6.85 -6.52 21.06
N ILE A 141 -7.51 -6.84 22.18
CA ILE A 141 -6.90 -7.65 23.26
C ILE A 141 -6.47 -9.00 22.71
N SER A 142 -7.31 -9.66 21.90
CA SER A 142 -6.94 -10.91 21.26
C SER A 142 -5.68 -10.75 20.40
N ALA A 143 -5.67 -9.78 19.48
CA ALA A 143 -4.54 -9.53 18.59
C ALA A 143 -3.22 -9.40 19.37
N ALA A 144 -3.19 -8.61 20.44
CA ALA A 144 -2.00 -8.48 21.28
C ALA A 144 -1.47 -9.83 21.81
N PHE A 145 -2.35 -10.70 22.31
CA PHE A 145 -1.96 -12.01 22.82
C PHE A 145 -1.55 -12.98 21.70
N VAL A 146 -2.29 -13.03 20.59
CA VAL A 146 -2.01 -13.94 19.48
C VAL A 146 -0.66 -13.62 18.84
N TRP A 147 -0.40 -12.34 18.56
CA TRP A 147 0.85 -11.90 17.94
C TRP A 147 2.05 -12.06 18.87
N THR A 148 1.91 -11.68 20.14
CA THR A 148 3.02 -11.77 21.10
C THR A 148 3.39 -13.23 21.40
N ILE A 149 2.39 -14.06 21.72
CA ILE A 149 2.63 -15.46 22.08
C ILE A 149 3.05 -16.28 20.86
N GLY A 150 2.42 -16.05 19.70
CA GLY A 150 2.74 -16.76 18.46
C GLY A 150 4.20 -16.56 18.04
N MET A 151 4.68 -15.31 18.01
CA MET A 151 6.06 -15.01 17.64
C MET A 151 7.07 -15.57 18.64
N ALA A 152 6.73 -15.55 19.93
CA ALA A 152 7.55 -16.16 20.96
C ALA A 152 7.64 -17.68 20.78
N MET A 153 6.52 -18.35 20.46
CA MET A 153 6.49 -19.79 20.19
C MET A 153 7.32 -20.14 18.95
N CYS A 154 7.29 -19.32 17.89
CA CYS A 154 8.17 -19.50 16.74
C CYS A 154 9.64 -19.45 17.16
N LEU A 155 10.06 -18.41 17.89
CA LEU A 155 11.44 -18.26 18.36
C LEU A 155 11.90 -19.47 19.20
N GLU A 156 11.07 -19.96 20.12
CA GLU A 156 11.42 -21.13 20.94
C GLU A 156 11.50 -22.43 20.14
N THR A 157 10.69 -22.59 19.09
CA THR A 157 10.58 -23.84 18.33
C THR A 157 11.71 -23.98 17.30
N VAL A 158 12.15 -22.89 16.66
CA VAL A 158 13.15 -22.94 15.58
C VAL A 158 14.50 -22.30 15.94
N GLY A 159 14.59 -21.58 17.05
CA GLY A 159 15.76 -20.83 17.45
C GLY A 159 15.99 -19.55 16.62
N PRO A 160 16.92 -18.68 17.05
CA PRO A 160 17.15 -17.38 16.42
C PRO A 160 17.65 -17.48 14.97
N GLU A 161 18.44 -18.51 14.64
CA GLU A 161 19.05 -18.70 13.32
C GLU A 161 18.03 -18.95 12.20
N ASN A 162 16.98 -19.73 12.48
CA ASN A 162 15.95 -20.10 11.51
C ASN A 162 14.68 -19.26 11.63
N LEU A 163 14.64 -18.33 12.61
CA LEU A 163 13.47 -17.52 12.91
C LEU A 163 13.05 -16.67 11.71
N GLY A 164 13.98 -15.99 11.05
CA GLY A 164 13.67 -15.13 9.90
C GLY A 164 12.98 -15.85 8.74
N LYS A 165 13.49 -17.03 8.34
CA LYS A 165 12.88 -17.87 7.28
C LYS A 165 11.48 -18.34 7.65
N THR A 166 11.30 -18.68 8.93
CA THR A 166 10.01 -19.15 9.47
C THR A 166 8.98 -18.03 9.48
N ILE A 167 9.35 -16.87 10.01
CA ILE A 167 8.51 -15.67 10.02
C ILE A 167 8.12 -15.30 8.59
N GLY A 168 9.08 -15.25 7.64
CA GLY A 168 8.77 -14.93 6.23
C GLY A 168 7.75 -15.88 5.60
N SER A 169 7.81 -17.17 5.92
CA SER A 169 6.86 -18.17 5.44
C SER A 169 5.46 -17.96 6.04
N ILE A 170 5.39 -17.65 7.34
CA ILE A 170 4.12 -17.31 8.02
C ILE A 170 3.51 -16.04 7.43
N PHE A 171 4.32 -14.99 7.23
CA PHE A 171 3.86 -13.73 6.63
C PHE A 171 3.33 -13.91 5.20
N SER A 172 3.94 -14.83 4.43
CA SER A 172 3.44 -15.18 3.10
C SER A 172 2.03 -15.80 3.18
N PHE A 173 1.79 -16.72 4.13
CA PHE A 173 0.49 -17.35 4.34
C PHE A 173 -0.59 -16.34 4.79
N ILE A 174 -0.30 -15.51 5.78
CA ILE A 174 -1.28 -14.51 6.28
C ILE A 174 -1.57 -13.41 5.25
N SER A 175 -0.62 -13.07 4.38
CA SER A 175 -0.82 -12.06 3.32
C SER A 175 -1.90 -12.47 2.32
N VAL A 176 -1.97 -13.77 1.97
CA VAL A 176 -3.05 -14.31 1.13
C VAL A 176 -4.41 -14.13 1.81
N GLY A 177 -4.47 -14.39 3.12
CA GLY A 177 -5.69 -14.17 3.91
C GLY A 177 -6.11 -12.70 3.91
N ASN A 178 -5.16 -11.80 4.16
CA ASN A 178 -5.41 -10.36 4.17
C ASN A 178 -5.92 -9.83 2.82
N LEU A 179 -5.42 -10.38 1.71
CA LEU A 179 -5.90 -10.02 0.37
C LEU A 179 -7.34 -10.50 0.10
N VAL A 180 -7.64 -11.73 0.51
CA VAL A 180 -8.93 -12.37 0.21
C VAL A 180 -10.03 -11.92 1.18
N ALA A 181 -9.69 -11.49 2.39
CA ALA A 181 -10.64 -11.15 3.43
C ALA A 181 -11.59 -10.00 3.06
N PRO A 182 -11.14 -8.81 2.62
CA PRO A 182 -12.07 -7.73 2.27
C PRO A 182 -13.03 -8.10 1.12
N LEU A 183 -12.52 -8.85 0.13
CA LEU A 183 -13.32 -9.37 -0.97
C LEU A 183 -14.43 -10.31 -0.46
N LEU A 184 -14.06 -11.33 0.33
CA LEU A 184 -15.04 -12.26 0.88
C LEU A 184 -16.02 -11.56 1.82
N GLY A 185 -15.56 -10.59 2.62
CA GLY A 185 -16.39 -9.83 3.55
C GLY A 185 -17.49 -9.07 2.81
N GLY A 186 -17.11 -8.33 1.76
CA GLY A 186 -18.06 -7.61 0.91
C GLY A 186 -19.04 -8.53 0.18
N VAL A 187 -18.53 -9.61 -0.45
CA VAL A 187 -19.37 -10.56 -1.20
C VAL A 187 -20.37 -11.29 -0.31
N LEU A 188 -19.92 -11.78 0.85
CA LEU A 188 -20.79 -12.48 1.80
C LEU A 188 -21.83 -11.55 2.40
N TYR A 189 -21.46 -10.32 2.73
CA TYR A 189 -22.39 -9.33 3.26
C TYR A 189 -23.49 -9.01 2.25
N GLU A 190 -23.15 -8.76 0.99
CA GLU A 190 -24.15 -8.45 -0.04
C GLU A 190 -25.11 -9.62 -0.30
N LYS A 191 -24.60 -10.86 -0.41
CA LYS A 191 -25.42 -12.02 -0.79
C LYS A 191 -26.20 -12.65 0.36
N THR A 192 -25.62 -12.67 1.54
CA THR A 192 -26.14 -13.45 2.68
C THR A 192 -26.28 -12.64 3.97
N GLY A 193 -25.97 -11.33 3.90
CA GLY A 193 -25.96 -10.44 5.04
C GLY A 193 -24.93 -10.86 6.08
N TYR A 194 -25.23 -10.53 7.33
CA TYR A 194 -24.38 -10.83 8.48
C TYR A 194 -24.14 -12.32 8.70
N ALA A 195 -25.15 -13.16 8.44
CA ALA A 195 -25.05 -14.59 8.71
C ALA A 195 -23.91 -15.26 7.94
N GLY A 196 -23.64 -14.88 6.70
CA GLY A 196 -22.54 -15.45 5.93
C GLY A 196 -21.17 -14.99 6.39
N VAL A 197 -20.98 -13.68 6.63
CA VAL A 197 -19.69 -13.12 7.08
C VAL A 197 -19.29 -13.71 8.44
N PHE A 198 -20.23 -13.79 9.38
CA PHE A 198 -19.95 -14.35 10.69
C PHE A 198 -19.95 -15.89 10.68
N GLY A 199 -20.69 -16.53 9.77
CA GLY A 199 -20.64 -17.98 9.56
C GLY A 199 -19.26 -18.47 9.11
N ILE A 200 -18.63 -17.80 8.13
CA ILE A 200 -17.26 -18.13 7.72
C ILE A 200 -16.26 -17.83 8.83
N SER A 201 -16.47 -16.75 9.59
CA SER A 201 -15.63 -16.39 10.73
C SER A 201 -15.65 -17.49 11.80
N VAL A 202 -16.83 -18.04 12.11
CA VAL A 202 -16.98 -19.17 13.05
C VAL A 202 -16.31 -20.43 12.53
N ALA A 203 -16.38 -20.72 11.23
CA ALA A 203 -15.70 -21.88 10.64
C ALA A 203 -14.17 -21.78 10.78
N VAL A 204 -13.60 -20.62 10.47
CA VAL A 204 -12.15 -20.37 10.64
C VAL A 204 -11.76 -20.45 12.13
N LEU A 205 -12.55 -19.83 13.01
CA LEU A 205 -12.32 -19.90 14.46
C LEU A 205 -12.40 -21.32 15.02
N ALA A 206 -13.26 -22.18 14.48
CA ALA A 206 -13.37 -23.57 14.91
C ALA A 206 -12.10 -24.36 14.56
N VAL A 207 -11.54 -24.15 13.36
CA VAL A 207 -10.25 -24.76 12.97
C VAL A 207 -9.13 -24.24 13.87
N ASP A 208 -9.05 -22.93 14.06
CA ASP A 208 -8.05 -22.30 14.93
C ASP A 208 -8.16 -22.82 16.37
N PHE A 209 -9.37 -22.91 16.92
CA PHE A 209 -9.63 -23.48 18.25
C PHE A 209 -9.12 -24.90 18.39
N ILE A 210 -9.42 -25.76 17.42
CA ILE A 210 -8.98 -27.15 17.45
C ILE A 210 -7.45 -27.22 17.41
N MET A 211 -6.79 -26.45 16.53
CA MET A 211 -5.33 -26.46 16.43
C MET A 211 -4.66 -25.95 17.72
N ARG A 212 -5.13 -24.82 18.27
CA ARG A 212 -4.60 -24.25 19.52
C ARG A 212 -4.88 -25.12 20.74
N LEU A 213 -5.98 -25.87 20.76
CA LEU A 213 -6.28 -26.81 21.84
C LEU A 213 -5.36 -28.04 21.79
N LEU A 214 -4.94 -28.46 20.59
CA LEU A 214 -4.16 -29.67 20.39
C LEU A 214 -2.64 -29.44 20.46
N VAL A 215 -2.15 -28.22 20.29
CA VAL A 215 -0.71 -27.92 20.30
C VAL A 215 -0.09 -28.20 21.65
N ILE A 216 1.00 -28.97 21.66
CA ILE A 216 1.85 -29.19 22.84
C ILE A 216 3.18 -28.51 22.56
N GLU A 217 3.57 -27.57 23.41
CA GLU A 217 4.85 -26.87 23.28
C GLU A 217 6.03 -27.83 23.41
N GLU A 218 7.09 -27.62 22.63
CA GLU A 218 8.30 -28.46 22.66
C GLU A 218 8.89 -28.53 24.09
N LYS A 219 8.91 -27.41 24.81
CA LYS A 219 9.37 -27.34 26.21
C LYS A 219 8.53 -28.20 27.16
N VAL A 220 7.23 -28.28 26.92
CA VAL A 220 6.31 -29.11 27.71
C VAL A 220 6.50 -30.59 27.34
N ALA A 221 6.71 -30.89 26.05
CA ALA A 221 7.03 -32.24 25.60
C ALA A 221 8.31 -32.80 26.24
N LYS A 222 9.38 -31.98 26.30
CA LYS A 222 10.64 -32.34 26.98
C LYS A 222 10.46 -32.69 28.46
N ARG A 223 9.48 -32.10 29.16
CA ARG A 223 9.16 -32.47 30.56
C ARG A 223 8.56 -33.87 30.67
N TYR A 224 7.72 -34.28 29.72
CA TYR A 224 7.17 -35.64 29.67
C TYR A 224 8.25 -36.69 29.36
N ASP A 225 9.24 -36.34 28.54
CA ASP A 225 10.36 -37.24 28.25
C ASP A 225 11.30 -37.38 29.46
N ALA A 226 11.61 -36.29 30.16
CA ALA A 226 12.43 -36.30 31.38
C ALA A 226 11.75 -37.02 32.57
N ALA A 227 10.42 -36.93 32.69
CA ALA A 227 9.66 -37.66 33.71
C ALA A 227 9.59 -39.18 33.40
N GLY A 228 9.61 -39.55 32.12
CA GLY A 228 9.65 -40.95 31.69
C GLY A 228 10.99 -41.64 31.98
N SER A 229 12.11 -40.92 31.88
CA SER A 229 13.45 -41.47 32.17
C SER A 229 13.69 -41.75 33.66
N HIS A 230 13.00 -41.04 34.58
CA HIS A 230 13.11 -41.31 36.01
C HIS A 230 12.35 -42.55 36.50
N ASN A 231 11.46 -43.12 35.68
CA ASN A 231 10.74 -44.37 35.98
C ASN A 231 11.42 -45.62 35.40
N VAL A 232 12.59 -45.47 34.77
CA VAL A 232 13.41 -46.57 34.26
C VAL A 232 14.78 -46.50 34.94
N SER A 233 14.81 -46.76 36.25
CA SER A 233 16.05 -47.02 36.97
C SER A 233 15.79 -48.14 37.98
N ASP A 234 15.82 -49.37 37.50
CA ASP A 234 16.29 -50.49 38.31
C ASP A 234 17.78 -50.74 37.96
N PRO A 235 18.63 -51.00 38.95
CA PRO A 235 20.07 -51.07 38.77
C PRO A 235 20.49 -52.49 38.36
N GLU A 236 20.87 -52.68 37.10
CA GLU A 236 21.72 -53.81 36.73
C GLU A 236 23.04 -53.28 36.17
N THR A 237 24.04 -53.45 37.04
CA THR A 237 25.47 -53.58 36.79
C THR A 237 25.83 -54.17 35.43
N ASP A 238 26.63 -53.43 34.66
CA ASP A 238 27.66 -54.03 33.81
C ASP A 238 28.98 -53.26 34.01
N PRO A 239 29.99 -53.86 34.64
CA PRO A 239 31.23 -53.21 35.01
C PRO A 239 32.30 -53.48 33.95
N ASP A 240 32.36 -52.72 32.85
CA ASP A 240 33.54 -52.76 31.98
C ASP A 240 33.61 -51.56 31.02
N ARG A 241 34.18 -50.45 31.53
CA ARG A 241 35.21 -49.65 30.83
C ARG A 241 35.62 -48.45 31.67
N ALA A 242 36.60 -48.67 32.53
CA ALA A 242 37.46 -47.63 33.05
C ALA A 242 38.89 -48.00 32.66
N GLN A 243 39.48 -47.23 31.73
CA GLN A 243 40.88 -46.83 31.65
C GLN A 243 41.12 -46.23 30.25
N ASP A 244 41.28 -44.91 30.20
CA ASP A 244 42.60 -44.31 29.90
C ASP A 244 42.53 -42.80 30.15
N GLY A 245 43.58 -42.27 30.77
CA GLY A 245 43.60 -40.97 31.43
C GLY A 245 44.27 -39.83 30.65
N GLU A 246 43.99 -38.63 31.19
CA GLU A 246 44.76 -37.37 31.17
C GLU A 246 44.93 -36.60 29.84
N PRO A 247 45.35 -35.33 29.88
CA PRO A 247 44.60 -34.17 30.37
C PRO A 247 44.41 -33.14 29.24
N ALA A 248 43.29 -32.40 29.25
CA ALA A 248 43.06 -31.34 28.28
C ALA A 248 44.02 -30.16 28.52
N LEU A 249 45.03 -30.07 27.65
CA LEU A 249 45.97 -28.97 27.51
C LEU A 249 45.22 -27.63 27.35
N ALA A 250 45.48 -26.72 28.29
CA ALA A 250 45.30 -25.30 28.09
C ALA A 250 46.32 -24.84 27.03
N ALA A 251 45.84 -24.55 25.82
CA ALA A 251 46.63 -23.90 24.78
C ALA A 251 46.38 -22.39 24.84
N ASP A 252 47.35 -21.72 25.44
CA ASP A 252 47.62 -20.30 25.28
C ASP A 252 47.96 -20.01 23.80
N HIS A 253 47.15 -19.17 23.17
CA HIS A 253 47.52 -18.51 21.90
C HIS A 253 47.12 -17.03 21.99
N GLN A 254 48.01 -16.26 22.63
CA GLN A 254 48.24 -14.88 22.26
C GLN A 254 49.11 -14.81 21.00
N GLY A 255 48.78 -13.91 20.08
CA GLY A 255 49.73 -13.39 19.08
C GLY A 255 49.23 -13.42 17.63
N GLU A 256 48.78 -12.26 17.15
CA GLU A 256 48.96 -11.71 15.79
C GLU A 256 48.42 -12.55 14.62
N GLU A 257 47.37 -12.16 13.91
CA GLU A 257 47.39 -11.07 12.93
C GLU A 257 46.02 -10.34 12.86
N GLN A 258 46.02 -9.05 13.18
CA GLN A 258 44.90 -8.15 12.89
C GLN A 258 45.11 -7.53 11.51
N PRO A 259 44.12 -7.53 10.60
CA PRO A 259 44.07 -6.53 9.54
C PRO A 259 43.79 -5.18 10.22
N LEU A 260 44.79 -4.31 10.16
CA LEU A 260 44.92 -3.03 10.86
C LEU A 260 44.02 -1.89 10.30
N LEU A 261 42.81 -2.22 9.85
CA LEU A 261 41.80 -1.26 9.39
C LEU A 261 40.37 -1.76 9.68
N GLY A 262 39.72 -1.18 10.69
CA GLY A 262 38.27 -1.35 10.91
C GLY A 262 37.74 -1.09 12.32
N LYS A 263 38.59 -1.01 13.35
CA LYS A 263 38.20 -1.00 14.78
C LYS A 263 37.64 0.33 15.33
N ARG A 264 36.96 1.15 14.51
CA ARG A 264 36.33 2.41 14.97
C ARG A 264 34.81 2.32 15.13
N GLU A 265 34.15 1.24 14.68
CA GLU A 265 32.68 1.10 14.76
C GLU A 265 32.16 0.37 16.01
N ASP A 266 33.00 -0.38 16.75
CA ASP A 266 32.52 -1.27 17.83
C ASP A 266 32.37 -0.61 19.21
N GLU A 267 32.96 0.57 19.46
CA GLU A 267 32.77 1.25 20.76
C GLU A 267 31.39 1.90 20.89
N SER A 268 30.74 2.29 19.78
CA SER A 268 29.42 2.96 19.83
C SER A 268 28.28 2.07 20.31
N PHE A 269 28.45 0.75 20.28
CA PHE A 269 27.44 -0.24 20.69
C PHE A 269 27.69 -0.83 22.08
N LYS A 270 28.77 -0.43 22.77
CA LYS A 270 29.02 -0.87 24.15
C LYS A 270 28.16 -0.07 25.14
N LEU A 271 27.45 -0.78 26.02
CA LEU A 271 26.64 -0.18 27.06
C LEU A 271 27.50 0.17 28.28
N SER A 272 27.21 1.29 28.94
CA SER A 272 27.84 1.62 30.22
C SER A 272 27.50 0.53 31.25
N LYS A 273 28.48 0.15 32.08
CA LYS A 273 28.32 -0.88 33.14
C LYS A 273 27.31 -0.45 34.21
N ASP A 274 27.12 0.86 34.40
CA ASP A 274 26.21 1.43 35.39
C ASP A 274 24.82 1.73 34.80
N GLN A 275 24.13 0.70 34.31
CA GLN A 275 22.75 0.86 33.84
C GLN A 275 21.75 1.03 35.01
N PRO A 276 20.75 1.93 34.86
CA PRO A 276 19.67 2.08 35.83
C PRO A 276 18.91 0.76 36.05
N ALA A 277 18.31 0.59 37.22
CA ALA A 277 17.57 -0.64 37.58
C ALA A 277 16.44 -0.97 36.58
N LEU A 278 15.79 0.06 36.02
CA LEU A 278 14.76 -0.10 35.00
C LEU A 278 15.34 -0.67 33.68
N ALA A 279 16.52 -0.21 33.26
CA ALA A 279 17.21 -0.66 32.05
C ALA A 279 17.74 -2.11 32.18
N ARG A 280 18.03 -2.58 33.39
CA ARG A 280 18.36 -4.00 33.62
C ARG A 280 17.14 -4.91 33.53
N LYS A 281 15.95 -4.39 33.81
CA LYS A 281 14.69 -5.14 33.73
C LYS A 281 14.10 -5.12 32.32
N ILE A 282 14.24 -4.01 31.60
CA ILE A 282 13.85 -3.84 30.21
C ILE A 282 15.12 -3.59 29.41
N THR A 283 15.74 -4.68 28.97
CA THR A 283 17.08 -4.67 28.34
C THR A 283 17.08 -3.95 27.00
N ILE A 284 15.94 -3.81 26.32
CA ILE A 284 15.84 -3.04 25.07
C ILE A 284 15.92 -1.51 25.28
N LEU A 285 15.66 -1.00 26.49
CA LEU A 285 15.52 0.43 26.75
C LEU A 285 16.79 1.25 26.44
N PRO A 286 18.00 0.80 26.81
CA PRO A 286 19.24 1.48 26.43
C PRO A 286 19.47 1.54 24.91
N CYS A 287 18.96 0.57 24.15
CA CYS A 287 19.11 0.55 22.70
C CYS A 287 18.34 1.68 22.02
N LEU A 288 17.28 2.20 22.66
CA LEU A 288 16.46 3.32 22.15
C LEU A 288 17.22 4.65 22.11
N ALA A 289 18.36 4.76 22.79
CA ALA A 289 19.24 5.92 22.65
C ALA A 289 19.85 6.02 21.25
N ASN A 290 19.87 4.92 20.48
CA ASN A 290 20.41 4.91 19.13
C ASN A 290 19.40 5.51 18.14
N PRO A 291 19.75 6.60 17.42
CA PRO A 291 18.84 7.24 16.47
C PRO A 291 18.41 6.32 15.34
N ARG A 292 19.23 5.32 14.97
CA ARG A 292 18.88 4.33 13.94
C ARG A 292 17.68 3.48 14.35
N LEU A 293 17.67 2.98 15.60
CA LEU A 293 16.57 2.17 16.11
C LEU A 293 15.28 2.98 16.20
N VAL A 294 15.36 4.22 16.68
CA VAL A 294 14.20 5.13 16.76
C VAL A 294 13.66 5.43 15.36
N SER A 295 14.54 5.67 14.38
CA SER A 295 14.12 5.90 13.00
C SER A 295 13.47 4.67 12.36
N ALA A 296 13.91 3.45 12.69
CA ALA A 296 13.27 2.22 12.24
C ALA A 296 11.85 2.10 12.79
N PHE A 297 11.65 2.37 14.09
CA PHE A 297 10.31 2.41 14.69
C PHE A 297 9.42 3.51 14.08
N LEU A 298 9.99 4.67 13.76
CA LEU A 298 9.24 5.73 13.06
C LEU A 298 8.76 5.27 11.68
N VAL A 299 9.58 4.56 10.92
CA VAL A 299 9.17 3.96 9.63
C VAL A 299 8.00 3.00 9.84
N GLY A 300 8.10 2.05 10.77
CA GLY A 300 7.01 1.13 11.09
C GLY A 300 5.73 1.85 11.53
N PHE A 301 5.86 2.89 12.37
CA PHE A 301 4.74 3.71 12.82
C PHE A 301 4.01 4.38 11.66
N ILE A 302 4.74 5.07 10.77
CA ILE A 302 4.13 5.79 9.64
C ILE A 302 3.53 4.83 8.62
N GLN A 303 4.13 3.67 8.39
CA GLN A 303 3.52 2.61 7.58
C GLN A 303 2.16 2.19 8.17
N ALA A 304 2.08 1.95 9.49
CA ALA A 304 0.83 1.61 10.15
C ALA A 304 -0.22 2.75 10.10
N VAL A 305 0.22 4.01 10.18
CA VAL A 305 -0.67 5.18 9.98
C VAL A 305 -1.28 5.16 8.58
N LEU A 306 -0.49 4.87 7.54
CA LEU A 306 -0.97 4.80 6.15
C LEU A 306 -1.96 3.64 5.94
N LEU A 307 -1.67 2.45 6.49
CA LEU A 307 -2.58 1.30 6.44
C LEU A 307 -3.92 1.61 7.12
N GLY A 308 -3.88 2.12 8.36
CA GLY A 308 -5.10 2.49 9.09
C GLY A 308 -5.90 3.59 8.40
N ASN A 309 -5.23 4.52 7.71
CA ASN A 309 -5.90 5.49 6.84
C ASN A 309 -6.66 4.83 5.69
N PHE A 310 -6.04 3.87 4.99
CA PHE A 310 -6.69 3.17 3.88
C PHE A 310 -7.89 2.35 4.35
N ASP A 311 -7.76 1.64 5.46
CA ASP A 311 -8.85 0.85 6.04
C ASP A 311 -10.06 1.71 6.43
N ALA A 312 -9.80 2.91 6.95
CA ALA A 312 -10.83 3.84 7.39
C ALA A 312 -11.51 4.61 6.25
N THR A 313 -10.77 4.93 5.19
CA THR A 313 -11.21 5.88 4.16
C THR A 313 -11.59 5.25 2.84
N ILE A 314 -11.04 4.09 2.46
CA ILE A 314 -11.38 3.43 1.19
C ILE A 314 -12.87 3.08 1.13
N PRO A 315 -13.45 2.37 2.12
CA PRO A 315 -14.86 1.97 2.06
C PRO A 315 -15.82 3.16 2.03
N THR A 316 -15.57 4.16 2.87
CA THR A 316 -16.42 5.34 3.00
C THR A 316 -16.32 6.26 1.79
N THR A 317 -15.12 6.43 1.23
CA THR A 317 -14.91 7.23 0.01
C THR A 317 -15.50 6.52 -1.21
N ALA A 318 -15.41 5.19 -1.29
CA ALA A 318 -16.08 4.41 -2.33
C ALA A 318 -17.60 4.58 -2.28
N GLN A 319 -18.17 4.61 -1.08
CA GLN A 319 -19.60 4.88 -0.88
C GLN A 319 -19.97 6.31 -1.27
N GLU A 320 -19.22 7.32 -0.83
CA GLU A 320 -19.48 8.75 -1.08
C GLU A 320 -19.29 9.16 -2.55
N LEU A 321 -18.25 8.65 -3.22
CA LEU A 321 -17.92 9.03 -4.59
C LEU A 321 -18.68 8.21 -5.64
N PHE A 322 -18.88 6.92 -5.38
CA PHE A 322 -19.38 5.97 -6.38
C PHE A 322 -20.70 5.28 -5.99
N GLY A 323 -21.24 5.54 -4.79
CA GLY A 323 -22.44 4.86 -4.30
C GLY A 323 -22.24 3.35 -4.17
N PHE A 324 -21.01 2.91 -3.93
CA PHE A 324 -20.69 1.49 -3.87
C PHE A 324 -21.36 0.81 -2.68
N ASP A 325 -21.83 -0.41 -2.91
CA ASP A 325 -22.21 -1.37 -1.89
C ASP A 325 -20.95 -2.01 -1.26
N SER A 326 -21.16 -2.83 -0.23
CA SER A 326 -20.07 -3.51 0.48
C SER A 326 -19.20 -4.41 -0.41
N LEU A 327 -19.75 -5.02 -1.47
CA LEU A 327 -19.00 -5.87 -2.39
C LEU A 327 -18.03 -5.03 -3.22
N LYS A 328 -18.52 -3.94 -3.81
CA LYS A 328 -17.68 -3.07 -4.64
C LYS A 328 -16.65 -2.33 -3.79
N ALA A 329 -16.99 -1.95 -2.56
CA ALA A 329 -16.02 -1.40 -1.60
C ALA A 329 -14.94 -2.42 -1.22
N GLY A 330 -15.32 -3.68 -0.95
CA GLY A 330 -14.36 -4.76 -0.67
C GLY A 330 -13.42 -5.06 -1.85
N LEU A 331 -13.93 -4.98 -3.09
CA LEU A 331 -13.15 -5.16 -4.32
C LEU A 331 -12.03 -4.13 -4.49
N LEU A 332 -12.16 -2.92 -3.91
CA LEU A 332 -11.15 -1.87 -4.02
C LEU A 332 -9.89 -2.15 -3.20
N PHE A 333 -9.92 -3.08 -2.24
CA PHE A 333 -8.72 -3.54 -1.53
C PHE A 333 -7.86 -4.50 -2.35
N LEU A 334 -8.43 -5.17 -3.36
CA LEU A 334 -7.67 -6.08 -4.23
C LEU A 334 -6.52 -5.38 -4.97
N PRO A 335 -6.71 -4.27 -5.70
CA PRO A 335 -5.60 -3.62 -6.38
C PRO A 335 -4.49 -3.18 -5.41
N LEU A 336 -4.87 -2.66 -4.23
CA LEU A 336 -3.92 -2.27 -3.19
C LEU A 336 -3.12 -3.48 -2.66
N GLY A 337 -3.82 -4.49 -2.16
CA GLY A 337 -3.22 -5.65 -1.49
C GLY A 337 -2.54 -6.63 -2.43
N ALA A 338 -3.05 -6.83 -3.66
CA ALA A 338 -2.46 -7.78 -4.60
C ALA A 338 -1.10 -7.30 -5.08
N ILE A 339 -0.98 -5.99 -5.35
CA ILE A 339 0.30 -5.40 -5.75
C ILE A 339 1.26 -5.40 -4.57
N ASP A 340 0.81 -5.05 -3.36
CA ASP A 340 1.64 -5.14 -2.15
C ASP A 340 2.18 -6.57 -1.93
N MET A 341 1.32 -7.60 -2.08
CA MET A 341 1.71 -9.01 -1.93
C MET A 341 2.71 -9.48 -3.00
N VAL A 342 2.53 -9.06 -4.27
CA VAL A 342 3.41 -9.48 -5.37
C VAL A 342 4.75 -8.72 -5.36
N VAL A 343 4.72 -7.43 -5.04
CA VAL A 343 5.91 -6.57 -5.02
C VAL A 343 6.66 -6.69 -3.70
N GLY A 344 5.99 -7.09 -2.60
CA GLY A 344 6.58 -7.25 -1.26
C GLY A 344 7.88 -8.05 -1.24
N PRO A 345 7.94 -9.27 -1.83
CA PRO A 345 9.19 -10.05 -1.92
C PRO A 345 10.31 -9.32 -2.69
N ILE A 346 9.96 -8.53 -3.70
CA ILE A 346 10.91 -7.72 -4.48
C ILE A 346 11.44 -6.57 -3.61
N GLY A 347 10.57 -5.91 -2.85
CA GLY A 347 10.95 -4.88 -1.88
C GLY A 347 11.87 -5.42 -0.79
N GLY A 348 11.59 -6.61 -0.25
CA GLY A 348 12.45 -7.32 0.70
C GLY A 348 13.82 -7.64 0.11
N TRP A 349 13.85 -8.28 -1.07
CA TRP A 349 15.10 -8.56 -1.78
C TRP A 349 15.92 -7.29 -2.08
N PHE A 350 15.24 -6.19 -2.42
CA PHE A 350 15.90 -4.91 -2.67
C PHE A 350 16.56 -4.36 -1.40
N VAL A 351 15.87 -4.42 -0.26
CA VAL A 351 16.41 -4.02 1.04
C VAL A 351 17.59 -4.89 1.44
N ASP A 352 17.53 -6.20 1.22
CA ASP A 352 18.63 -7.11 1.55
C ASP A 352 19.87 -6.84 0.68
N ARG A 353 19.69 -6.50 -0.60
CA ARG A 353 20.80 -6.28 -1.55
C ARG A 353 21.41 -4.88 -1.47
N TYR A 354 20.59 -3.85 -1.35
CA TYR A 354 21.00 -2.45 -1.44
C TYR A 354 21.00 -1.73 -0.09
N GLY A 355 20.47 -2.36 0.96
CA GLY A 355 20.34 -1.81 2.30
C GLY A 355 18.97 -1.18 2.58
N VAL A 356 18.67 -1.00 3.86
CA VAL A 356 17.39 -0.47 4.36
C VAL A 356 17.12 0.98 3.95
N LYS A 357 18.16 1.82 3.91
CA LYS A 357 18.06 3.26 3.61
C LYS A 357 17.51 3.56 2.22
N PRO A 358 18.08 3.05 1.11
CA PRO A 358 17.51 3.29 -0.20
C PRO A 358 16.09 2.71 -0.31
N GLY A 359 15.79 1.56 0.29
CA GLY A 359 14.45 0.97 0.27
C GLY A 359 13.39 1.90 0.89
N ALA A 360 13.64 2.37 2.11
CA ALA A 360 12.72 3.28 2.82
C ALA A 360 12.57 4.64 2.11
N VAL A 361 13.68 5.26 1.71
CA VAL A 361 13.65 6.58 1.07
C VAL A 361 12.92 6.52 -0.28
N LEU A 362 13.18 5.50 -1.10
CA LEU A 362 12.50 5.32 -2.39
C LEU A 362 11.01 5.03 -2.20
N GLY A 363 10.66 4.13 -1.28
CA GLY A 363 9.26 3.78 -1.00
C GLY A 363 8.42 4.99 -0.57
N TYR A 364 8.89 5.73 0.45
CA TYR A 364 8.16 6.93 0.91
C TYR A 364 8.14 8.06 -0.11
N THR A 365 9.26 8.29 -0.82
CA THR A 365 9.31 9.31 -1.87
C THR A 365 8.34 8.99 -3.01
N TYR A 366 8.26 7.72 -3.40
CA TYR A 366 7.33 7.24 -4.42
C TYR A 366 5.86 7.39 -3.99
N LEU A 367 5.55 7.18 -2.70
CA LEU A 367 4.21 7.40 -2.18
C LEU A 367 3.76 8.87 -2.27
N VAL A 368 4.66 9.85 -2.20
CA VAL A 368 4.31 11.29 -2.24
C VAL A 368 3.45 11.66 -3.47
N PRO A 369 3.92 11.48 -4.73
CA PRO A 369 3.11 11.82 -5.88
C PRO A 369 1.85 10.95 -5.99
N VAL A 370 1.91 9.66 -5.63
CA VAL A 370 0.74 8.76 -5.73
C VAL A 370 -0.37 9.19 -4.77
N LEU A 371 -0.03 9.55 -3.53
CA LEU A 371 -0.97 10.09 -2.55
C LEU A 371 -1.55 11.43 -3.01
N ILE A 372 -0.75 12.30 -3.65
CA ILE A 372 -1.26 13.55 -4.24
C ILE A 372 -2.27 13.25 -5.36
N LEU A 373 -2.00 12.25 -6.19
CA LEU A 373 -2.89 11.86 -7.29
C LEU A 373 -4.22 11.28 -6.80
N LEU A 374 -4.33 10.76 -5.58
CA LEU A 374 -5.61 10.37 -4.97
C LEU A 374 -6.60 11.54 -4.78
N ARG A 375 -6.20 12.77 -5.11
CA ARG A 375 -7.10 13.92 -5.24
C ARG A 375 -7.89 13.95 -6.55
N LEU A 376 -7.41 13.28 -7.60
CA LEU A 376 -8.04 13.31 -8.92
C LEU A 376 -9.42 12.63 -8.99
N PRO A 377 -9.66 11.48 -8.34
CA PRO A 377 -10.95 10.81 -8.39
C PRO A 377 -12.06 11.72 -7.87
N HIS A 378 -13.07 11.92 -8.72
CA HIS A 378 -14.28 12.68 -8.38
C HIS A 378 -15.53 11.82 -8.60
N GLN A 379 -16.69 12.34 -8.20
CA GLN A 379 -17.97 11.68 -8.50
C GLN A 379 -18.11 11.51 -10.02
N GLY A 380 -18.29 10.27 -10.48
CA GLY A 380 -18.26 9.97 -11.91
C GLY A 380 -18.53 8.51 -12.24
N GLY A 381 -18.33 8.16 -13.50
CA GLY A 381 -18.63 6.85 -14.06
C GLY A 381 -17.54 5.81 -13.83
N ARG A 382 -17.54 4.75 -14.67
CA ARG A 382 -16.59 3.63 -14.58
C ARG A 382 -15.13 4.06 -14.70
N ASP A 383 -14.87 5.12 -15.48
CA ASP A 383 -13.56 5.73 -15.66
C ASP A 383 -12.93 6.17 -14.33
N GLN A 384 -13.70 6.82 -13.46
CA GLN A 384 -13.23 7.28 -12.15
C GLN A 384 -12.96 6.14 -11.18
N VAL A 385 -13.75 5.06 -11.28
CA VAL A 385 -13.53 3.83 -10.49
C VAL A 385 -12.21 3.17 -10.88
N PHE A 386 -11.94 3.03 -12.19
CA PHE A 386 -10.67 2.46 -12.68
C PHE A 386 -9.49 3.34 -12.31
N LEU A 387 -9.63 4.66 -12.41
CA LEU A 387 -8.61 5.61 -11.95
C LEU A 387 -8.31 5.41 -10.46
N TYR A 388 -9.34 5.36 -9.62
CA TYR A 388 -9.17 5.16 -8.18
C TYR A 388 -8.50 3.82 -7.86
N GLY A 389 -8.97 2.73 -8.48
CA GLY A 389 -8.36 1.40 -8.33
C GLY A 389 -6.91 1.36 -8.80
N GLY A 390 -6.57 2.03 -9.91
CA GLY A 390 -5.20 2.15 -10.41
C GLY A 390 -4.29 2.91 -9.46
N LEU A 391 -4.77 4.01 -8.86
CA LEU A 391 -4.01 4.75 -7.86
C LEU A 391 -3.81 3.94 -6.56
N LEU A 392 -4.81 3.17 -6.14
CA LEU A 392 -4.66 2.24 -5.01
C LEU A 392 -3.63 1.14 -5.31
N ALA A 393 -3.60 0.60 -6.52
CA ALA A 393 -2.56 -0.33 -6.96
C ALA A 393 -1.16 0.31 -6.88
N LEU A 394 -1.02 1.56 -7.32
CA LEU A 394 0.23 2.30 -7.19
C LEU A 394 0.62 2.51 -5.72
N CYS A 395 -0.33 2.80 -4.82
CA CYS A 395 -0.07 2.85 -3.37
C CYS A 395 0.48 1.52 -2.85
N GLY A 396 -0.04 0.38 -3.34
CA GLY A 396 0.43 -0.95 -2.98
C GLY A 396 1.92 -1.17 -3.27
N VAL A 397 2.42 -0.64 -4.41
CA VAL A 397 3.86 -0.66 -4.71
C VAL A 397 4.66 0.07 -3.65
N GLY A 398 4.20 1.24 -3.21
CA GLY A 398 4.89 2.04 -2.20
C GLY A 398 4.91 1.36 -0.83
N LEU A 399 3.76 0.79 -0.42
CA LEU A 399 3.63 0.04 0.84
C LEU A 399 4.58 -1.18 0.89
N ALA A 400 4.74 -1.90 -0.23
CA ALA A 400 5.64 -3.04 -0.33
C ALA A 400 7.10 -2.68 -0.03
N PHE A 401 7.56 -1.53 -0.52
CA PHE A 401 8.95 -1.08 -0.30
C PHE A 401 9.22 -0.56 1.11
N ILE A 402 8.22 0.02 1.79
CA ILE A 402 8.39 0.54 3.15
C ILE A 402 8.17 -0.51 4.24
N GLY A 403 7.63 -1.69 3.91
CA GLY A 403 7.34 -2.75 4.87
C GLY A 403 8.57 -3.43 5.48
N ALA A 404 9.56 -3.76 4.67
CA ALA A 404 10.76 -4.47 5.13
C ALA A 404 11.75 -3.61 5.97
N PRO A 405 12.04 -2.34 5.61
CA PRO A 405 13.10 -1.54 6.26
C PRO A 405 12.97 -1.40 7.78
N SER A 406 11.75 -1.23 8.31
CA SER A 406 11.52 -1.07 9.75
C SER A 406 12.04 -2.27 10.54
N LEU A 407 11.59 -3.48 10.18
CA LEU A 407 11.92 -4.69 10.91
C LEU A 407 13.40 -5.08 10.75
N VAL A 408 13.93 -4.94 9.53
CA VAL A 408 15.33 -5.29 9.21
C VAL A 408 16.31 -4.35 9.93
N GLU A 409 16.09 -3.04 9.90
CA GLU A 409 16.96 -2.09 10.59
C GLU A 409 16.90 -2.27 12.12
N ALA A 410 15.69 -2.45 12.67
CA ALA A 410 15.52 -2.66 14.10
C ALA A 410 16.23 -3.94 14.58
N GLY A 411 16.11 -5.04 13.81
CA GLY A 411 16.81 -6.29 14.07
C GLY A 411 18.33 -6.16 14.02
N THR A 412 18.86 -5.53 12.96
CA THR A 412 20.31 -5.38 12.78
C THR A 412 20.96 -4.49 13.85
N VAL A 413 20.30 -3.39 14.26
CA VAL A 413 20.83 -2.52 15.34
C VAL A 413 20.87 -3.27 16.66
N VAL A 414 19.81 -4.01 16.99
CA VAL A 414 19.74 -4.79 18.24
C VAL A 414 20.74 -5.94 18.25
N GLN A 415 20.95 -6.61 17.12
CA GLN A 415 21.98 -7.64 16.97
C GLN A 415 23.37 -7.08 17.30
N LYS A 416 23.71 -5.88 16.80
CA LYS A 416 25.00 -5.23 17.14
C LYS A 416 25.15 -4.93 18.63
N TYR A 417 24.08 -4.50 19.29
CA TYR A 417 24.10 -4.32 20.75
C TYR A 417 24.27 -5.64 21.50
N TYR A 418 23.65 -6.71 21.01
CA TYR A 418 23.75 -8.06 21.58
C TYR A 418 25.18 -8.59 21.49
N GLU A 419 25.78 -8.56 20.30
CA GLU A 419 27.16 -9.01 20.05
C GLU A 419 28.18 -8.22 20.87
N ALA A 420 27.95 -6.91 21.08
CA ALA A 420 28.84 -6.07 21.88
C ALA A 420 28.69 -6.24 23.40
N ASN A 421 27.56 -6.78 23.89
CA ASN A 421 27.25 -6.87 25.32
C ASN A 421 26.51 -8.18 25.71
N PRO A 422 27.10 -9.36 25.44
CA PRO A 422 26.41 -10.65 25.66
C PRO A 422 26.00 -10.85 27.13
N ASP A 423 26.84 -10.44 28.08
CA ASP A 423 26.58 -10.57 29.52
C ASP A 423 25.36 -9.76 30.01
N PHE A 424 25.03 -8.66 29.33
CA PHE A 424 23.91 -7.80 29.71
C PHE A 424 22.56 -8.36 29.22
N PHE A 425 22.57 -9.02 28.06
CA PHE A 425 21.34 -9.48 27.39
C PHE A 425 21.00 -10.95 27.66
N GLY A 426 21.98 -11.77 28.07
CA GLY A 426 21.80 -13.20 28.33
C GLY A 426 21.67 -14.05 27.07
N GLU A 427 21.54 -15.38 27.22
CA GLU A 427 21.62 -16.34 26.10
C GLU A 427 20.55 -16.17 25.01
N GLN A 428 19.36 -15.67 25.35
CA GLN A 428 18.24 -15.54 24.40
C GLN A 428 18.19 -14.18 23.67
N GLY A 429 18.99 -13.20 24.11
CA GLY A 429 18.99 -11.83 23.59
C GLY A 429 17.68 -11.05 23.81
N PRO A 430 17.66 -9.75 23.51
CA PRO A 430 16.48 -8.89 23.70
C PRO A 430 15.45 -8.99 22.56
N TYR A 431 15.52 -10.01 21.69
CA TYR A 431 14.72 -10.10 20.47
C TYR A 431 13.21 -10.15 20.74
N ALA A 432 12.76 -10.87 21.77
CA ALA A 432 11.35 -10.88 22.15
C ALA A 432 10.82 -9.49 22.54
N GLN A 433 11.63 -8.72 23.28
CA GLN A 433 11.30 -7.33 23.66
C GLN A 433 11.30 -6.40 22.43
N LEU A 434 12.21 -6.61 21.49
CA LEU A 434 12.25 -5.88 20.22
C LEU A 434 10.96 -6.09 19.42
N TYR A 435 10.55 -7.35 19.20
CA TYR A 435 9.31 -7.64 18.48
C TYR A 435 8.09 -7.09 19.21
N GLY A 436 8.02 -7.23 20.55
CA GLY A 436 6.94 -6.65 21.35
C GLY A 436 6.85 -5.13 21.23
N LEU A 437 7.99 -4.44 21.26
CA LEU A 437 8.04 -3.00 21.07
C LEU A 437 7.66 -2.58 19.65
N ASN A 438 8.11 -3.31 18.64
CA ASN A 438 7.73 -3.06 17.24
C ASN A 438 6.22 -3.20 17.05
N SER A 439 5.61 -4.26 17.57
CA SER A 439 4.16 -4.45 17.56
C SER A 439 3.43 -3.33 18.29
N MET A 440 3.96 -2.86 19.42
CA MET A 440 3.38 -1.75 20.18
C MET A 440 3.39 -0.45 19.35
N VAL A 441 4.52 -0.12 18.71
CA VAL A 441 4.65 1.06 17.84
C VAL A 441 3.75 0.95 16.61
N PHE A 442 3.66 -0.23 16.01
CA PHE A 442 2.79 -0.49 14.86
C PHE A 442 1.30 -0.33 15.24
N SER A 443 0.87 -0.89 16.36
CA SER A 443 -0.50 -0.70 16.90
C SER A 443 -0.81 0.75 17.24
N LEU A 444 0.17 1.52 17.72
CA LEU A 444 0.01 2.97 17.91
C LEU A 444 -0.28 3.67 16.57
N GLY A 445 0.44 3.31 15.50
CA GLY A 445 0.18 3.84 14.17
C GLY A 445 -1.22 3.50 13.65
N LEU A 446 -1.67 2.26 13.82
CA LEU A 446 -3.03 1.82 13.46
C LEU A 446 -4.12 2.47 14.33
N THR A 447 -3.77 2.98 15.50
CA THR A 447 -4.71 3.75 16.36
C THR A 447 -4.82 5.20 15.88
N VAL A 448 -3.68 5.82 15.54
CA VAL A 448 -3.62 7.22 15.10
C VAL A 448 -4.14 7.39 13.68
N GLY A 449 -3.85 6.44 12.77
CA GLY A 449 -4.17 6.51 11.35
C GLY A 449 -5.65 6.79 11.05
N PRO A 450 -6.59 5.94 11.48
CA PRO A 450 -8.02 6.15 11.25
C PRO A 450 -8.53 7.47 11.81
N VAL A 451 -8.12 7.85 13.04
CA VAL A 451 -8.57 9.08 13.69
C VAL A 451 -8.06 10.32 12.95
N LEU A 452 -6.79 10.31 12.56
CA LEU A 452 -6.17 11.38 11.78
C LEU A 452 -6.83 11.51 10.40
N ALA A 453 -6.95 10.40 9.69
CA ALA A 453 -7.54 10.32 8.35
C ALA A 453 -9.00 10.79 8.36
N GLY A 454 -9.80 10.24 9.25
CA GLY A 454 -11.19 10.58 9.44
C GLY A 454 -11.42 12.06 9.71
N GLY A 455 -10.72 12.61 10.71
CA GLY A 455 -10.82 14.03 11.07
C GLY A 455 -10.39 14.95 9.92
N LEU A 456 -9.27 14.62 9.25
CA LEU A 456 -8.81 15.39 8.09
C LEU A 456 -9.79 15.28 6.91
N LYS A 457 -10.33 14.10 6.64
CA LYS A 457 -11.32 13.88 5.57
C LYS A 457 -12.58 14.69 5.81
N GLN A 458 -13.10 14.73 7.04
CA GLN A 458 -14.31 15.48 7.40
C GLN A 458 -14.11 17.00 7.29
N HIS A 459 -12.94 17.52 7.66
CA HIS A 459 -12.67 18.97 7.65
C HIS A 459 -12.12 19.50 6.32
N LEU A 460 -11.28 18.73 5.63
CA LEU A 460 -10.55 19.17 4.46
C LEU A 460 -10.96 18.45 3.17
N GLY A 461 -11.72 17.36 3.27
CA GLY A 461 -12.04 16.46 2.16
C GLY A 461 -10.94 15.42 1.88
N TYR A 462 -11.31 14.33 1.20
CA TYR A 462 -10.43 13.20 0.92
C TYR A 462 -9.14 13.59 0.17
N GLY A 463 -9.24 14.44 -0.86
CA GLY A 463 -8.07 14.87 -1.63
C GLY A 463 -7.04 15.65 -0.81
N ASN A 464 -7.49 16.57 0.05
CA ASN A 464 -6.58 17.36 0.88
C ASN A 464 -6.05 16.56 2.08
N MET A 465 -6.81 15.59 2.60
CA MET A 465 -6.29 14.62 3.56
C MET A 465 -5.08 13.87 2.99
N ASN A 466 -5.19 13.34 1.76
CA ASN A 466 -4.06 12.63 1.14
C ASN A 466 -2.85 13.53 0.87
N LEU A 467 -3.05 14.84 0.64
CA LEU A 467 -1.95 15.81 0.57
C LEU A 467 -1.19 15.92 1.90
N VAL A 468 -1.90 15.91 3.03
CA VAL A 468 -1.27 15.88 4.37
C VAL A 468 -0.49 14.59 4.57
N LEU A 469 -1.03 13.44 4.15
CA LEU A 469 -0.33 12.15 4.22
C LEU A 469 0.89 12.09 3.30
N ALA A 470 0.83 12.74 2.13
CA ALA A 470 1.98 12.90 1.24
C ALA A 470 3.07 13.75 1.91
N ALA A 471 2.70 14.83 2.61
CA ALA A 471 3.65 15.65 3.36
C ALA A 471 4.29 14.89 4.52
N ILE A 472 3.52 14.07 5.25
CA ILE A 472 4.03 13.18 6.29
C ILE A 472 5.01 12.18 5.68
N SER A 473 4.65 11.55 4.56
CA SER A 473 5.53 10.59 3.85
C SER A 473 6.83 11.24 3.37
N LEU A 474 6.77 12.46 2.85
CA LEU A 474 7.95 13.23 2.45
C LEU A 474 8.86 13.55 3.65
N ALA A 475 8.29 13.99 4.76
CA ALA A 475 9.04 14.24 6.00
C ALA A 475 9.71 12.94 6.50
N THR A 476 9.00 11.81 6.46
CA THR A 476 9.56 10.50 6.80
C THR A 476 10.68 10.10 5.85
N ALA A 477 10.56 10.33 4.54
CA ALA A 477 11.62 10.07 3.58
C ALA A 477 12.90 10.87 3.89
N VAL A 478 12.76 12.15 4.25
CA VAL A 478 13.89 12.99 4.68
C VAL A 478 14.53 12.45 5.95
N LEU A 479 13.73 12.09 6.96
CA LEU A 479 14.24 11.51 8.21
C LEU A 479 14.96 10.17 7.96
N CYS A 480 14.44 9.32 7.06
CA CYS A 480 15.11 8.09 6.65
C CYS A 480 16.45 8.38 5.96
N PHE A 481 16.50 9.41 5.11
CA PHE A 481 17.73 9.82 4.45
C PHE A 481 18.78 10.33 5.46
N LEU A 482 18.37 11.00 6.52
CA LEU A 482 19.29 11.53 7.52
C LEU A 482 19.77 10.44 8.49
N TRP A 483 18.86 9.64 9.06
CA TRP A 483 19.14 8.86 10.28
C TRP A 483 19.07 7.34 10.11
N LEU A 484 18.46 6.83 9.04
CA LEU A 484 18.43 5.38 8.78
C LEU A 484 19.83 4.89 8.37
N GLY A 485 20.19 3.69 8.83
CA GLY A 485 21.49 3.09 8.58
C GLY A 485 21.74 2.69 7.12
N GLY A 486 23.01 2.71 6.72
CA GLY A 486 23.45 2.33 5.38
C GLY A 486 23.93 3.51 4.54
N LYS A 487 24.67 3.21 3.47
CA LYS A 487 25.20 4.24 2.55
C LYS A 487 24.06 4.75 1.66
N PRO A 488 23.86 6.07 1.52
CA PRO A 488 22.88 6.59 0.57
C PRO A 488 23.33 6.26 -0.85
N ILE A 489 22.43 5.71 -1.67
CA ILE A 489 22.67 5.56 -3.12
C ILE A 489 22.39 6.92 -3.76
N ALA A 490 23.38 7.82 -3.68
CA ALA A 490 23.26 9.22 -4.07
C ALA A 490 22.73 9.52 -5.50
N PRO A 491 22.96 8.69 -6.55
CA PRO A 491 22.49 9.07 -7.89
C PRO A 491 21.02 8.73 -8.16
N LEU A 492 20.45 7.66 -7.59
CA LEU A 492 19.11 7.19 -7.99
C LEU A 492 17.97 7.94 -7.27
N THR A 493 18.11 8.20 -5.97
CA THR A 493 17.12 8.96 -5.19
C THR A 493 17.03 10.40 -5.67
N VAL A 494 18.16 11.03 -6.02
CA VAL A 494 18.18 12.40 -6.56
C VAL A 494 17.54 12.45 -7.95
N VAL A 495 17.81 11.47 -8.83
CA VAL A 495 17.21 11.42 -10.16
C VAL A 495 15.70 11.21 -10.09
N ILE A 496 15.20 10.32 -9.22
CA ILE A 496 13.75 10.06 -9.07
C ILE A 496 13.03 11.24 -8.41
N ILE A 497 13.62 11.88 -7.39
CA ILE A 497 13.08 13.11 -6.78
C ILE A 497 13.03 14.25 -7.82
N ALA A 498 14.05 14.37 -8.67
CA ALA A 498 14.13 15.44 -9.66
C ALA A 498 13.25 15.22 -10.91
N HIS A 499 13.05 13.96 -11.33
CA HIS A 499 12.39 13.64 -12.61
C HIS A 499 11.01 12.99 -12.45
N GLY A 500 10.72 12.38 -11.30
CA GLY A 500 9.44 11.71 -11.01
C GLY A 500 8.24 12.66 -11.10
N PRO A 501 8.26 13.84 -10.44
CA PRO A 501 7.18 14.82 -10.56
C PRO A 501 6.98 15.31 -12.00
N GLY A 502 8.06 15.49 -12.78
CA GLY A 502 7.99 15.91 -14.18
C GLY A 502 7.36 14.87 -15.10
N ALA A 503 7.66 13.58 -14.87
CA ALA A 503 7.07 12.48 -15.64
C ALA A 503 5.57 12.29 -15.33
N LEU A 504 5.18 12.43 -14.06
CA LEU A 504 3.77 12.37 -13.63
C LEU A 504 2.97 13.61 -14.08
N TRP A 505 3.60 14.79 -14.07
CA TRP A 505 3.00 16.01 -14.64
C TRP A 505 2.76 15.89 -16.15
N ALA A 506 3.70 15.31 -16.89
CA ALA A 506 3.53 15.08 -18.32
C ALA A 506 2.37 14.10 -18.63
N GLY A 507 2.12 13.11 -17.77
CA GLY A 507 0.99 12.19 -17.89
C GLY A 507 -0.36 12.75 -17.47
N ALA A 508 -0.42 13.74 -16.58
CA ALA A 508 -1.66 14.33 -16.09
C ALA A 508 -2.28 15.38 -17.02
N ILE A 509 -1.53 15.87 -18.03
CA ILE A 509 -1.99 16.87 -19.00
C ILE A 509 -2.67 16.22 -20.21
N THR A 510 -2.77 14.89 -20.29
CA THR A 510 -3.62 14.25 -21.31
C THR A 510 -5.10 14.57 -21.04
N PRO A 511 -5.79 15.34 -21.90
CA PRO A 511 -7.12 15.85 -21.60
C PRO A 511 -8.17 14.73 -21.62
N PHE A 512 -9.07 14.73 -20.62
CA PHE A 512 -10.30 13.93 -20.58
C PHE A 512 -11.50 14.86 -20.81
N THR A 513 -12.31 14.55 -21.83
CA THR A 513 -13.46 15.33 -22.28
C THR A 513 -14.58 15.37 -21.23
N THR A 514 -14.89 16.55 -20.69
CA THR A 514 -16.01 16.79 -19.78
C THR A 514 -17.08 17.66 -20.45
N SER A 515 -18.11 16.99 -20.96
CA SER A 515 -19.39 17.52 -21.48
C SER A 515 -19.43 18.20 -22.86
N THR A 516 -20.36 17.72 -23.70
CA THR A 516 -20.87 18.37 -24.91
C THR A 516 -22.17 19.08 -24.57
N VAL A 517 -22.14 20.40 -24.38
CA VAL A 517 -23.37 21.22 -24.43
C VAL A 517 -23.61 21.56 -25.90
N VAL A 518 -24.56 20.87 -26.54
CA VAL A 518 -24.98 21.20 -27.91
C VAL A 518 -26.16 22.16 -27.82
N ASN A 519 -25.90 23.47 -27.96
CA ASN A 519 -26.95 24.42 -28.32
C ASN A 519 -27.06 24.43 -29.85
N LEU A 520 -28.11 23.81 -30.38
CA LEU A 520 -28.45 23.85 -31.81
C LEU A 520 -29.02 25.23 -32.16
N GLY A 521 -28.17 26.11 -32.68
CA GLY A 521 -28.58 27.30 -33.43
C GLY A 521 -28.29 27.08 -34.90
N SER A 522 -29.32 27.07 -35.75
CA SER A 522 -29.15 26.99 -37.21
C SER A 522 -28.93 28.39 -37.80
N ILE A 523 -27.87 28.55 -38.59
CA ILE A 523 -27.62 29.73 -39.42
C ILE A 523 -27.71 29.28 -40.87
N ALA A 524 -28.61 29.90 -41.63
CA ALA A 524 -28.72 29.66 -43.07
C ALA A 524 -27.66 30.48 -43.82
N VAL A 525 -26.89 29.82 -44.68
CA VAL A 525 -25.90 30.47 -45.55
C VAL A 525 -26.40 30.39 -47.00
N PRO A 526 -26.46 31.52 -47.74
CA PRO A 526 -26.93 31.52 -49.12
C PRO A 526 -25.83 31.03 -50.07
N GLN A 527 -26.21 30.22 -51.07
CA GLN A 527 -25.30 29.76 -52.13
C GLN A 527 -25.23 30.78 -53.27
N TYR A 528 -24.01 31.04 -53.76
CA TYR A 528 -23.79 31.69 -55.06
C TYR A 528 -22.62 31.03 -55.78
N THR A 529 -22.80 30.85 -57.09
CA THR A 529 -21.91 30.19 -58.04
C THR A 529 -20.97 31.19 -58.72
N GLU A 530 -19.80 30.68 -59.08
CA GLU A 530 -18.79 31.25 -60.00
C GLU A 530 -17.67 32.12 -59.41
N ALA A 531 -16.60 31.44 -58.96
CA ALA A 531 -15.21 31.83 -59.22
C ALA A 531 -14.27 30.66 -58.89
N THR A 532 -13.76 29.96 -59.91
CA THR A 532 -12.65 29.01 -59.78
C THR A 532 -11.39 29.68 -60.32
N ALA A 533 -10.40 29.90 -59.46
CA ALA A 533 -9.02 30.14 -59.87
C ALA A 533 -8.19 28.96 -59.38
N ASP A 534 -7.56 28.22 -60.31
CA ASP A 534 -6.69 27.11 -59.99
C ASP A 534 -5.38 27.63 -59.38
N VAL A 535 -5.25 27.48 -58.06
CA VAL A 535 -4.00 27.73 -57.32
C VAL A 535 -3.12 26.47 -57.29
N TRP A 536 -3.63 25.35 -57.79
CA TRP A 536 -2.97 24.05 -57.78
C TRP A 536 -2.66 23.62 -59.20
N ASP A 537 -1.62 24.22 -59.78
CA ASP A 537 -1.00 23.60 -60.95
C ASP A 537 -0.25 22.36 -60.47
N SER A 538 -0.77 21.21 -60.89
CA SER A 538 -0.47 19.88 -60.39
C SER A 538 0.77 19.32 -61.07
N GLU A 539 1.98 19.54 -60.54
CA GLU A 539 3.16 18.78 -61.01
C GLU A 539 4.40 18.88 -60.10
N PHE A 540 4.34 18.55 -58.80
CA PHE A 540 5.57 18.55 -57.96
C PHE A 540 5.60 17.41 -56.93
N TYR A 541 5.84 16.18 -57.41
CA TYR A 541 6.43 15.11 -56.61
C TYR A 541 7.95 15.19 -56.76
N LEU A 542 8.65 15.74 -55.76
CA LEU A 542 10.11 15.73 -55.72
C LEU A 542 10.60 14.49 -54.96
N GLU A 543 11.02 13.48 -55.71
CA GLU A 543 11.94 12.45 -55.22
C GLU A 543 13.37 13.01 -55.18
N GLY A 544 14.07 12.84 -54.05
CA GLY A 544 15.53 12.94 -53.97
C GLY A 544 16.11 14.29 -53.50
N SER A 545 16.85 14.23 -52.38
CA SER A 545 17.97 15.07 -51.89
C SER A 545 17.99 16.61 -51.95
N ASP A 546 17.10 17.32 -52.64
CA ASP A 546 17.20 18.79 -52.82
C ASP A 546 16.31 19.64 -51.90
N VAL A 547 15.79 19.05 -50.82
CA VAL A 547 14.92 19.77 -49.86
C VAL A 547 15.65 20.94 -49.20
N TRP A 548 16.96 20.83 -48.94
CA TRP A 548 17.70 21.86 -48.20
C TRP A 548 18.00 23.14 -48.99
N ASN A 549 18.20 23.06 -50.30
CA ASN A 549 18.46 24.25 -51.12
C ASN A 549 17.19 25.08 -51.37
N TYR A 550 15.99 24.45 -51.30
CA TYR A 550 14.72 25.15 -51.50
C TYR A 550 14.26 25.94 -50.27
N VAL A 551 14.64 25.52 -49.06
CA VAL A 551 14.29 26.22 -47.80
C VAL A 551 14.90 27.62 -47.72
N GLN A 552 16.02 27.88 -48.41
CA GLN A 552 16.71 29.18 -48.35
C GLN A 552 16.16 30.25 -49.32
N ASN A 553 15.45 29.89 -50.38
CA ASN A 553 15.06 30.82 -51.46
C ASN A 553 13.54 31.00 -51.61
N CYS A 554 12.81 30.80 -50.54
CA CYS A 554 11.36 30.71 -50.54
C CYS A 554 10.77 32.09 -50.16
N THR A 555 10.34 32.88 -51.16
CA THR A 555 9.81 34.25 -50.97
C THR A 555 8.31 34.24 -50.67
N ALA A 556 7.91 34.84 -49.54
CA ALA A 556 6.50 35.04 -49.20
C ALA A 556 5.84 36.05 -50.16
N VAL A 557 4.67 35.71 -50.70
CA VAL A 557 3.87 36.64 -51.49
C VAL A 557 2.98 37.43 -50.53
N ARG A 558 3.25 38.73 -50.38
CA ARG A 558 2.42 39.66 -49.60
C ARG A 558 1.36 40.27 -50.51
N GLY A 559 0.10 39.94 -50.27
CA GLY A 559 -1.04 40.72 -50.76
C GLY A 559 -1.48 41.75 -49.71
N ASP A 560 -2.34 42.69 -50.10
CA ASP A 560 -2.77 43.82 -49.25
C ASP A 560 -3.62 43.39 -48.03
N VAL A 561 -4.14 42.15 -48.01
CA VAL A 561 -5.05 41.64 -46.95
C VAL A 561 -4.51 40.38 -46.26
N THR A 562 -3.72 39.57 -46.97
CA THR A 562 -3.12 38.33 -46.44
C THR A 562 -1.75 38.09 -47.06
N SER A 563 -0.84 37.47 -46.30
CA SER A 563 0.41 36.94 -46.81
C SER A 563 0.36 35.41 -46.83
N VAL A 564 0.67 34.81 -47.98
CA VAL A 564 0.75 33.35 -48.14
C VAL A 564 2.22 32.97 -48.35
N SER A 565 2.67 31.97 -47.61
CA SER A 565 4.01 31.39 -47.73
C SER A 565 3.89 29.87 -47.80
N ASN A 566 4.53 29.26 -48.78
CA ASN A 566 4.60 27.81 -48.94
C ASN A 566 5.84 27.20 -48.26
N CYS A 567 6.49 27.91 -47.33
CA CYS A 567 7.74 27.46 -46.72
C CYS A 567 7.47 26.70 -45.40
N PRO A 568 7.74 25.38 -45.33
CA PRO A 568 7.22 24.53 -44.27
C PRO A 568 7.97 24.59 -42.92
N VAL A 569 9.12 25.26 -42.80
CA VAL A 569 10.01 25.06 -41.62
C VAL A 569 10.39 26.33 -40.83
N PRO A 570 10.80 27.47 -41.43
CA PRO A 570 11.41 28.55 -40.63
C PRO A 570 10.43 29.35 -39.76
N ASN A 571 9.15 29.47 -40.18
CA ASN A 571 8.18 30.31 -39.47
C ASN A 571 7.49 29.64 -38.28
N TYR A 572 7.57 28.31 -38.15
CA TYR A 572 6.89 27.60 -37.05
C TYR A 572 7.59 27.76 -35.70
N GLN A 573 8.92 27.92 -35.68
CA GLN A 573 9.66 28.16 -34.43
C GLN A 573 9.30 29.50 -33.78
N ALA A 574 9.13 30.56 -34.57
CA ALA A 574 8.73 31.87 -34.05
C ALA A 574 7.30 31.86 -33.48
N VAL A 575 6.36 31.19 -34.16
CA VAL A 575 4.95 31.09 -33.76
C VAL A 575 4.78 30.29 -32.47
N LEU A 576 5.50 29.18 -32.31
CA LEU A 576 5.46 28.38 -31.09
C LEU A 576 6.08 29.11 -29.89
N LEU A 577 7.18 29.82 -30.09
CA LEU A 577 7.81 30.62 -29.02
C LEU A 577 6.98 31.84 -28.62
N ASP A 578 6.31 32.52 -29.56
CA ASP A 578 5.41 33.63 -29.23
C ASP A 578 4.12 33.15 -28.53
N SER A 579 3.58 32.00 -28.93
CA SER A 579 2.44 31.35 -28.24
C SER A 579 2.82 30.94 -26.82
N ALA A 580 4.04 30.41 -26.63
CA ALA A 580 4.57 30.05 -25.32
C ALA A 580 4.88 31.28 -24.44
N ARG A 581 5.35 32.40 -25.02
CA ARG A 581 5.58 33.66 -24.29
C ARG A 581 4.28 34.33 -23.84
N GLY A 582 3.17 34.09 -24.54
CA GLY A 582 1.84 34.64 -24.20
C GLY A 582 1.08 33.85 -23.12
N ALA A 583 1.53 32.64 -22.78
CA ALA A 583 0.89 31.78 -21.79
C ALA A 583 1.14 32.31 -20.36
N SER A 584 0.12 32.91 -19.75
CA SER A 584 0.15 33.44 -18.38
C SER A 584 -1.07 32.93 -17.61
N SER A 585 -0.91 32.64 -16.32
CA SER A 585 -1.90 31.98 -15.45
C SER A 585 -3.07 32.85 -14.97
N SER A 586 -3.35 33.99 -15.60
CA SER A 586 -4.44 34.89 -15.19
C SER A 586 -5.66 34.75 -16.10
N GLY A 587 -6.81 34.36 -15.51
CA GLY A 587 -8.04 33.93 -16.19
C GLY A 587 -8.90 35.03 -16.84
N GLY A 588 -8.29 36.00 -17.52
CA GLY A 588 -9.01 36.95 -18.39
C GLY A 588 -9.05 36.48 -19.86
N LEU A 589 -10.07 36.89 -20.62
CA LEU A 589 -10.08 36.74 -22.09
C LEU A 589 -8.88 37.49 -22.69
N ARG A 590 -8.13 36.85 -23.60
CA ARG A 590 -6.97 37.45 -24.27
C ARG A 590 -7.09 37.37 -25.78
N ASN A 591 -6.57 38.39 -26.45
CA ASN A 591 -6.57 38.50 -27.91
C ASN A 591 -5.15 38.31 -28.47
N HIS A 592 -5.00 37.39 -29.42
CA HIS A 592 -3.74 37.06 -30.08
C HIS A 592 -3.83 37.40 -31.57
N SER A 593 -2.89 38.16 -32.11
CA SER A 593 -2.88 38.52 -33.53
C SER A 593 -2.60 37.30 -34.43
N LYS A 594 -3.36 37.15 -35.52
CA LYS A 594 -3.14 36.08 -36.48
C LYS A 594 -1.83 36.35 -37.23
N PRO A 595 -0.84 35.42 -37.22
CA PRO A 595 0.49 35.68 -37.78
C PRO A 595 0.51 36.10 -39.26
N ASN A 596 -0.52 35.70 -40.03
CA ASN A 596 -0.61 35.95 -41.47
C ASN A 596 -1.74 36.93 -41.85
N SER A 597 -2.30 37.67 -40.88
CA SER A 597 -3.32 38.68 -41.14
C SER A 597 -3.17 39.89 -40.20
N PRO A 598 -3.12 41.12 -40.74
CA PRO A 598 -3.14 42.33 -39.91
C PRO A 598 -4.54 42.64 -39.35
N ILE A 599 -5.59 41.99 -39.85
CA ILE A 599 -7.00 42.33 -39.54
C ILE A 599 -7.62 41.37 -38.51
N TRP A 600 -7.08 40.16 -38.36
CA TRP A 600 -7.72 39.09 -37.58
C TRP A 600 -6.96 38.79 -36.28
N THR A 601 -7.68 38.67 -35.18
CA THR A 601 -7.18 38.18 -33.88
C THR A 601 -7.96 36.98 -33.39
N TYR A 602 -7.33 36.10 -32.62
CA TYR A 602 -7.95 35.04 -31.85
C TYR A 602 -8.27 35.54 -30.44
N GLU A 603 -9.53 35.46 -30.04
CA GLU A 603 -10.02 35.82 -28.71
C GLU A 603 -10.27 34.54 -27.89
N GLY A 604 -9.58 34.41 -26.75
CA GLY A 604 -9.69 33.25 -25.85
C GLY A 604 -8.40 32.44 -25.71
N GLN A 605 -8.51 31.18 -25.27
CA GLN A 605 -7.34 30.35 -24.97
C GLN A 605 -6.47 30.10 -26.21
N SER A 606 -5.16 30.31 -26.03
CA SER A 606 -4.11 30.17 -27.04
C SER A 606 -4.04 28.75 -27.58
N TYR A 607 -4.69 28.50 -28.72
CA TYR A 607 -4.44 27.31 -29.52
C TYR A 607 -3.85 27.70 -30.87
N GLY A 608 -2.81 26.95 -31.24
CA GLY A 608 -2.10 27.07 -32.50
C GLY A 608 -3.03 26.95 -33.71
N VAL A 609 -2.42 27.24 -34.86
CA VAL A 609 -3.02 27.21 -36.20
C VAL A 609 -4.00 26.04 -36.33
N GLY A 610 -5.32 26.34 -36.36
CA GLY A 610 -6.38 25.32 -36.45
C GLY A 610 -7.65 25.65 -35.67
N SER A 611 -7.60 26.50 -34.64
CA SER A 611 -8.82 26.93 -33.92
C SER A 611 -9.60 27.97 -34.73
N SER A 612 -10.71 27.58 -35.36
CA SER A 612 -11.65 28.53 -35.98
C SER A 612 -12.59 29.20 -34.97
N GLN A 613 -12.64 28.72 -33.72
CA GLN A 613 -13.36 29.39 -32.65
C GLN A 613 -12.57 30.59 -32.13
N GLY A 614 -13.26 31.72 -31.99
CA GLY A 614 -12.72 32.96 -31.41
C GLY A 614 -12.02 33.89 -32.39
N LEU A 615 -12.08 33.69 -33.71
CA LEU A 615 -11.50 34.65 -34.65
C LEU A 615 -12.38 35.91 -34.76
N VAL A 616 -11.84 37.07 -34.39
CA VAL A 616 -12.52 38.36 -34.39
C VAL A 616 -11.71 39.38 -35.20
N ALA A 617 -12.39 40.22 -35.97
CA ALA A 617 -11.74 41.33 -36.69
C ALA A 617 -11.38 42.46 -35.71
N VAL A 618 -10.16 42.98 -35.81
CA VAL A 618 -9.65 44.06 -34.94
C VAL A 618 -10.11 45.44 -35.39
N GLN A 619 -10.57 45.56 -36.65
CA GLN A 619 -11.03 46.80 -37.26
C GLN A 619 -12.32 46.55 -38.04
N ASP A 620 -13.18 47.59 -38.13
CA ASP A 620 -14.38 47.57 -38.97
C ASP A 620 -13.95 47.31 -40.42
N ILE A 621 -14.36 46.15 -40.95
CA ILE A 621 -14.11 45.78 -42.33
C ILE A 621 -14.87 46.78 -43.21
N PRO A 622 -14.20 47.54 -44.11
CA PRO A 622 -14.89 48.46 -45.02
C PRO A 622 -16.00 47.70 -45.77
N GLN A 623 -17.18 48.29 -45.93
CA GLN A 623 -18.38 47.63 -46.49
C GLN A 623 -18.18 47.01 -47.89
N ASP A 624 -17.09 47.36 -48.56
CA ASP A 624 -16.72 46.91 -49.89
C ASP A 624 -16.02 45.54 -49.89
N TYR A 625 -15.55 45.07 -48.73
CA TYR A 625 -14.90 43.77 -48.56
C TYR A 625 -15.93 42.67 -48.24
N LYS A 626 -16.24 41.84 -49.22
CA LYS A 626 -17.06 40.64 -49.05
C LYS A 626 -16.16 39.40 -48.92
N LEU A 627 -16.28 38.67 -47.80
CA LEU A 627 -15.62 37.38 -47.63
C LEU A 627 -16.22 36.38 -48.62
N LEU A 628 -15.53 36.15 -49.75
CA LEU A 628 -16.03 35.32 -50.86
C LEU A 628 -16.00 33.82 -50.54
N SER A 629 -14.96 33.33 -49.85
CA SER A 629 -14.90 31.98 -49.29
C SER A 629 -13.74 31.83 -48.29
N TYR A 630 -13.79 30.82 -47.42
CA TYR A 630 -12.67 30.39 -46.59
C TYR A 630 -12.56 28.88 -46.69
N ALA A 631 -11.42 28.38 -47.17
CA ALA A 631 -11.12 26.96 -47.23
C ALA A 631 -9.89 26.68 -46.36
N TYR A 632 -10.03 25.76 -45.41
CA TYR A 632 -8.94 25.22 -44.61
C TYR A 632 -8.85 23.74 -44.93
N ASN A 633 -7.73 23.32 -45.51
CA ASN A 633 -7.47 21.91 -45.80
C ASN A 633 -6.18 21.51 -45.06
N GLU A 634 -6.33 20.66 -44.05
CA GLU A 634 -5.21 20.10 -43.31
C GLU A 634 -4.95 18.70 -43.84
N THR A 635 -3.85 18.52 -44.55
CA THR A 635 -3.33 17.19 -44.85
C THR A 635 -2.65 16.67 -43.59
N GLY A 636 -3.41 15.88 -42.82
CA GLY A 636 -2.94 15.32 -41.55
C GLY A 636 -1.62 14.57 -41.71
N TYR A 637 -0.73 14.77 -40.74
CA TYR A 637 0.43 13.91 -40.54
C TYR A 637 -0.04 12.46 -40.40
N LEU A 638 0.54 11.56 -41.19
CA LEU A 638 0.51 10.10 -40.99
C LEU A 638 1.13 9.76 -39.62
N ALA A 639 0.33 9.84 -38.56
CA ALA A 639 0.62 9.17 -37.31
C ALA A 639 0.02 7.76 -37.40
N GLY A 640 0.85 6.78 -37.77
CA GLY A 640 0.49 5.38 -37.68
C GLY A 640 0.31 4.99 -36.21
N VAL A 641 -0.94 5.03 -35.73
CA VAL A 641 -1.36 4.41 -34.48
C VAL A 641 -2.69 3.71 -34.73
N GLU A 642 -2.69 2.38 -34.63
CA GLU A 642 -3.90 1.55 -34.73
C GLU A 642 -4.85 1.88 -33.57
N CYS A 643 -6.06 2.34 -33.90
CA CYS A 643 -7.19 2.25 -33.00
C CYS A 643 -8.16 1.19 -33.56
N GLU A 644 -8.29 0.07 -32.84
CA GLU A 644 -9.34 -0.91 -33.05
C GLU A 644 -10.71 -0.23 -33.06
N ARG A 645 -11.47 -0.47 -34.13
CA ARG A 645 -12.86 -0.02 -34.27
C ARG A 645 -13.76 -1.26 -34.31
N ASN A 646 -14.54 -1.50 -33.26
CA ASN A 646 -15.84 -2.21 -33.31
C ASN A 646 -16.48 -2.25 -31.91
N THR A 647 -17.79 -2.16 -31.66
CA THR A 647 -19.02 -2.11 -32.50
C THR A 647 -20.15 -1.75 -31.52
N SER A 648 -20.83 -0.60 -31.64
CA SER A 648 -22.19 -0.42 -31.07
C SER A 648 -22.87 0.89 -31.48
N SER A 649 -22.80 1.29 -32.74
CA SER A 649 -23.82 2.20 -33.30
C SER A 649 -24.53 1.49 -34.44
N ALA A 650 -25.71 0.96 -34.13
CA ALA A 650 -26.64 0.41 -35.11
C ALA A 650 -27.26 1.55 -35.95
N LEU A 651 -26.48 2.15 -36.83
CA LEU A 651 -26.95 3.04 -37.89
C LEU A 651 -26.75 2.33 -39.23
N SER A 652 -27.84 1.86 -39.84
CA SER A 652 -27.83 1.35 -41.20
C SER A 652 -28.26 2.47 -42.16
N PHE A 653 -27.33 2.96 -42.96
CA PHE A 653 -27.65 3.87 -44.07
C PHE A 653 -28.22 3.06 -45.24
N LYS A 654 -29.44 3.36 -45.68
CA LYS A 654 -30.00 2.80 -46.92
C LYS A 654 -29.81 3.83 -48.04
N PHE A 655 -29.13 3.40 -49.09
CA PHE A 655 -28.98 4.16 -50.33
C PHE A 655 -30.33 4.18 -51.06
N SER A 656 -31.01 5.33 -51.11
CA SER A 656 -32.15 5.53 -52.00
C SER A 656 -31.68 6.34 -53.19
N LYS A 657 -31.59 5.69 -54.35
CA LYS A 657 -31.23 6.38 -55.59
C LYS A 657 -32.52 6.90 -56.21
N ASN A 658 -32.73 8.21 -56.23
CA ASN A 658 -33.63 8.79 -57.23
C ASN A 658 -33.22 10.19 -57.69
N VAL A 659 -32.92 10.21 -59.00
CA VAL A 659 -33.04 11.27 -60.01
C VAL A 659 -33.01 12.70 -59.47
N ASP A 660 -31.81 13.24 -59.30
CA ASP A 660 -31.39 14.62 -59.67
C ASP A 660 -30.02 15.00 -59.05
N ASN A 661 -29.06 14.06 -58.98
CA ASN A 661 -27.63 14.33 -58.72
C ASN A 661 -27.29 15.28 -57.54
N VAL A 662 -27.99 15.14 -56.41
CA VAL A 662 -27.58 15.73 -55.12
C VAL A 662 -27.46 14.62 -54.08
N ASP A 663 -26.28 14.48 -53.49
CA ASP A 663 -26.08 13.63 -52.32
C ASP A 663 -26.67 14.34 -51.10
N ILE A 664 -27.80 13.83 -50.60
CA ILE A 664 -28.41 14.27 -49.35
C ILE A 664 -28.12 13.21 -48.29
N TRP A 665 -27.46 13.62 -47.21
CA TRP A 665 -27.31 12.80 -46.01
C TRP A 665 -28.51 13.06 -45.10
N GLU A 666 -29.45 12.12 -45.06
CA GLU A 666 -30.39 12.02 -43.93
C GLU A 666 -29.83 11.05 -42.89
N VAL A 667 -29.96 11.42 -41.62
CA VAL A 667 -29.60 10.58 -40.46
C VAL A 667 -30.76 9.69 -40.08
#